data_AF-A0A8J8E8V4-F1
#
_entry.id   AF-A0A8J8E8V4-F1
#
_cell.length_a   1.000
_cell.length_b   1.000
_cell.length_c   1.000
_cell.angle_alpha   90.00
_cell.angle_beta   90.00
_cell.angle_gamma   90.00
#
_symmetry.space_group_name_H-M   'P 1'
#
loop_
_entity.id
_entity.type
_entity.pdbx_description
1 polymer ?
#
loop_
_entity_poly.entity_id
_entity_poly.type
_entity_poly.pdbx_seq_one_letter_code
_entity_poly.pdbx_strand_id
1 'polypeptide(L)'
;MQRRDWAIVLALIVMLLGSGVPGLAWVSYTYDENSNVQLFLWPSSQLVAPNQTVTVAIVLWKPGEGGIANATVTIMTENGLYNVTTNKDGYASLNLTFAEEGNHWIKATYGNISTETWVNVEKVPPYLFIEKDLTLQANKSYSVEWTLLTPYILTPYSGAVNVTVFFNGREVRREIMNVTDGKLKLILRFNETGTGEVLFDGRTASHFEVRKKIILVKLIGPDRAYVGQNVTIHLLAWDAGANAPYNGNLTVELRRWYYSNGTVIPDNLTVDVRNGYTNFTLTIPDCDSLDIIAGVGSRTIWIEKSTPSPQPSTNETSNETPLIFTITPDRVLAEPGQSIAFVVNTTREGTYNMTITWYRWNFGGWDWNGETNTTLVTFNGTKSVIKRITVPEWAYYGEVRIGNAMARVYTLRPNLWGSAWINLTYSPEAGLKTGDTLMISGGLENRTKDWFYDWEKFYRGLANETVYIFTPWGVKTVKTDEDGRFNVNVSVPSERLPDMVWDRHPEVLFLHRSGAYEGTTVDTPRARVFVNMTSDGVRINIEPADDRGIDWGLKTPTVVEFGQYFDWKYIGNVTSLYVTSNATVPGNVSPGVYLFKILPNNWLCYRDPEGGVGCSAGSQTTERIYYVTRGLELPKDVEYTGGELEVPIKLPGKGVFYYSYYSNGQEHNEIGFTDENGNGVAKINVENIPAGSWHLYFIRFGFVSDKGALFDINWDLWVHNTVDTLPPAVTATVTPQVQEVGKSVMINISVWDDGGIKQLNYTITNVTNVIERNSLNFTYPINGYSVRFNFTIRGLEDYILNVTAVDEAGHVTTKLVNFYGKAVETEKLNLTANGTHELNVANQIQIVVAPAENQSVTMNVTVASTVENESARVKMTAKGYEDLKYVKVETNETVKYSWVILNLTYNDEVLKKLGISENAVTLLYWNGTEWIDLSKHVGQTIPDNSPYGNITIYGFGRDPVHNYVWANVSHLSEYALGVKLPDLKVDAIGPTKFYVGIPQTINVTIQNLGGPVDKPFDVVLYVNGTEVGRVTVSEVSEGAEFSLPFKWTPEKEGNYTIKAVIDPDNRIQESNESNNELTVLGEVVKGGTVSASGLVLTLMRVDYLYYLYYTRNIQTFEKLYQEAVKANVSNATLQEALKHKELAEKYYKEASKYGPILSNIGNIRLYPYLRRAYSELKKAIEILEKALEA
;
A
#
# COMPACT_ATOMS: atom_id res chain seq x y z
N MET A 1 -17.28 -35.98 2.95
CA MET A 1 -18.29 -35.14 3.63
C MET A 1 -17.67 -34.66 4.94
N GLN A 2 -16.90 -33.56 4.93
CA GLN A 2 -16.41 -32.81 6.10
C GLN A 2 -15.55 -31.64 5.58
N ARG A 3 -16.19 -30.57 5.11
CA ARG A 3 -15.56 -29.25 4.87
C ARG A 3 -16.41 -28.10 5.40
N ARG A 4 -17.60 -28.41 5.94
CA ARG A 4 -18.61 -27.43 6.35
C ARG A 4 -18.52 -27.04 7.82
N ASP A 5 -17.81 -27.82 8.64
CA ASP A 5 -17.69 -27.55 10.09
C ASP A 5 -16.47 -26.67 10.43
N TRP A 6 -15.46 -26.60 9.55
CA TRP A 6 -14.30 -25.73 9.75
C TRP A 6 -14.61 -24.25 9.55
N ALA A 7 -15.50 -23.91 8.62
CA ALA A 7 -15.87 -22.50 8.35
C ALA A 7 -16.74 -21.89 9.47
N ILE A 8 -17.54 -22.72 10.15
CA ILE A 8 -18.41 -22.27 11.24
C ILE A 8 -17.60 -22.06 12.53
N VAL A 9 -16.60 -22.92 12.78
CA VAL A 9 -15.66 -22.75 13.91
C VAL A 9 -14.77 -21.52 13.69
N LEU A 10 -14.26 -21.30 12.48
CA LEU A 10 -13.48 -20.10 12.15
C LEU A 10 -14.31 -18.82 12.28
N ALA A 11 -15.58 -18.82 11.82
CA ALA A 11 -16.47 -17.68 11.94
C ALA A 11 -16.89 -17.37 13.39
N LEU A 12 -17.05 -18.40 14.24
CA LEU A 12 -17.32 -18.22 15.67
C LEU A 12 -16.09 -17.71 16.44
N ILE A 13 -14.88 -18.11 16.05
CA ILE A 13 -13.63 -17.58 16.61
C ILE A 13 -13.45 -16.10 16.20
N VAL A 14 -13.75 -15.75 14.94
CA VAL A 14 -13.68 -14.35 14.43
C VAL A 14 -14.77 -13.44 15.03
N MET A 15 -15.91 -13.97 15.45
CA MET A 15 -16.96 -13.16 16.12
C MET A 15 -16.75 -12.98 17.63
N LEU A 16 -15.95 -13.81 18.29
CA LEU A 16 -15.64 -13.70 19.72
C LEU A 16 -14.32 -12.97 20.01
N LEU A 17 -13.41 -12.87 19.03
CA LEU A 17 -12.13 -12.16 19.13
C LEU A 17 -12.19 -10.87 18.32
N GLY A 18 -12.40 -9.74 19.00
CA GLY A 18 -12.32 -8.43 18.37
C GLY A 18 -10.95 -8.20 17.71
N SER A 19 -10.98 -7.76 16.45
CA SER A 19 -9.89 -7.15 15.67
C SER A 19 -8.46 -7.67 15.94
N GLY A 20 -8.05 -8.66 15.14
CA GLY A 20 -6.65 -9.02 14.98
C GLY A 20 -6.46 -10.53 14.90
N VAL A 21 -6.59 -11.10 13.70
CA VAL A 21 -5.87 -12.34 13.38
C VAL A 21 -4.62 -11.88 12.64
N PRO A 22 -3.45 -11.77 13.29
CA PRO A 22 -2.20 -11.57 12.56
C PRO A 22 -1.89 -12.88 11.84
N GLY A 23 -1.62 -12.80 10.53
CA GLY A 23 -0.97 -13.90 9.84
C GLY A 23 0.41 -14.18 10.45
N LEU A 24 0.76 -15.47 10.59
CA LEU A 24 2.12 -16.02 10.64
C LEU A 24 3.21 -15.16 11.35
N ALA A 25 2.92 -14.62 12.53
CA ALA A 25 3.94 -14.08 13.44
C ALA A 25 3.92 -14.93 14.71
N TRP A 26 5.00 -15.68 14.92
CA TRP A 26 5.11 -16.69 15.97
C TRP A 26 5.23 -16.10 17.39
N VAL A 27 5.90 -14.94 17.52
CA VAL A 27 5.82 -14.08 18.71
C VAL A 27 4.55 -13.22 18.65
N SER A 28 3.67 -13.36 19.63
CA SER A 28 2.45 -12.55 19.74
C SER A 28 2.81 -11.10 20.10
N TYR A 29 2.22 -10.13 19.39
CA TYR A 29 2.57 -8.71 19.47
C TYR A 29 1.34 -7.80 19.49
N THR A 30 1.40 -6.77 20.33
CA THR A 30 0.48 -5.63 20.29
C THR A 30 1.21 -4.33 20.60
N TYR A 31 0.69 -3.21 20.07
CA TYR A 31 1.24 -1.87 20.27
C TYR A 31 0.12 -0.85 20.44
N ASP A 32 0.24 0.04 21.43
CA ASP A 32 -0.67 1.18 21.63
C ASP A 32 0.04 2.50 21.33
N GLU A 33 -0.50 3.25 20.37
CA GLU A 33 0.02 4.54 19.94
C GLU A 33 -0.06 5.62 21.04
N ASN A 34 -1.07 5.57 21.90
CA ASN A 34 -1.28 6.62 22.90
C ASN A 34 -0.27 6.52 24.05
N SER A 35 -0.01 5.30 24.52
CA SER A 35 0.98 5.06 25.58
C SER A 35 2.39 4.79 25.04
N ASN A 36 2.54 4.57 23.73
CA ASN A 36 3.78 4.17 23.06
C ASN A 36 4.39 2.90 23.67
N VAL A 37 3.59 1.87 23.89
CA VAL A 37 4.02 0.61 24.54
C VAL A 37 3.81 -0.58 23.61
N GLN A 38 4.85 -1.40 23.46
CA GLN A 38 4.83 -2.71 22.81
C GLN A 38 4.78 -3.82 23.87
N LEU A 39 3.93 -4.83 23.65
CA LEU A 39 3.81 -6.03 24.47
C LEU A 39 4.01 -7.27 23.60
N PHE A 40 4.96 -8.12 24.00
CA PHE A 40 5.27 -9.38 23.34
C PHE A 40 5.02 -10.57 24.26
N LEU A 41 4.56 -11.70 23.69
CA LEU A 41 4.26 -12.94 24.40
C LEU A 41 4.54 -14.18 23.54
N TRP A 42 5.25 -15.17 24.07
CA TRP A 42 5.42 -16.47 23.42
C TRP A 42 5.81 -17.60 24.40
N PRO A 43 5.44 -18.86 24.13
CA PRO A 43 5.87 -20.01 24.93
C PRO A 43 7.22 -20.59 24.47
N SER A 44 7.85 -21.41 25.30
CA SER A 44 9.08 -22.15 24.95
C SER A 44 8.85 -23.31 23.98
N SER A 45 7.60 -23.73 23.82
CA SER A 45 7.12 -24.80 22.92
C SER A 45 5.60 -24.66 22.78
N GLN A 46 5.08 -24.83 21.57
CA GLN A 46 3.63 -24.74 21.27
C GLN A 46 2.97 -26.12 21.26
N LEU A 47 3.73 -27.21 21.28
CA LEU A 47 3.21 -28.59 21.36
C LEU A 47 3.97 -29.40 22.41
N VAL A 48 3.25 -29.90 23.40
CA VAL A 48 3.84 -30.61 24.55
C VAL A 48 3.09 -31.89 24.91
N ALA A 49 3.77 -32.80 25.60
CA ALA A 49 3.12 -33.97 26.19
C ALA A 49 2.32 -33.59 27.45
N PRO A 50 1.29 -34.38 27.83
CA PRO A 50 0.58 -34.20 29.08
C PRO A 50 1.53 -34.11 30.29
N ASN A 51 1.37 -33.07 31.09
CA ASN A 51 2.16 -32.70 32.27
C ASN A 51 3.60 -32.23 32.01
N GLN A 52 3.97 -31.97 30.76
CA GLN A 52 5.23 -31.31 30.44
C GLN A 52 5.17 -29.82 30.82
N THR A 53 6.27 -29.27 31.33
CA THR A 53 6.38 -27.86 31.71
C THR A 53 6.75 -27.00 30.51
N VAL A 54 6.07 -25.85 30.35
CA VAL A 54 6.33 -24.84 29.31
C VAL A 54 6.65 -23.51 29.98
N THR A 55 7.69 -22.81 29.51
CA THR A 55 8.05 -21.47 29.98
C THR A 55 7.46 -20.41 29.04
N VAL A 56 6.68 -19.48 29.57
CA VAL A 56 6.09 -18.37 28.83
C VAL A 56 6.93 -17.12 29.03
N ALA A 57 7.38 -16.50 27.94
CA ALA A 57 8.17 -15.27 27.92
C ALA A 57 7.30 -14.06 27.64
N ILE A 58 7.59 -12.94 28.33
CA ILE A 58 6.88 -11.67 28.18
C ILE A 58 7.90 -10.54 28.10
N VAL A 59 7.69 -9.61 27.16
CA VAL A 59 8.51 -8.40 27.05
C VAL A 59 7.60 -7.16 26.94
N LEU A 60 7.86 -6.17 27.79
CA LEU A 60 7.29 -4.82 27.70
C LEU A 60 8.36 -3.84 27.26
N TRP A 61 8.09 -3.15 26.16
CA TRP A 61 9.04 -2.25 25.52
C TRP A 61 8.41 -0.91 25.15
N LYS A 62 9.19 0.16 25.26
CA LYS A 62 8.78 1.52 24.88
C LYS A 62 9.75 2.06 23.83
N PRO A 63 9.34 2.20 22.56
CA PRO A 63 10.18 2.75 21.50
C PRO A 63 10.79 4.10 21.90
N GLY A 64 12.11 4.21 21.77
CA GLY A 64 12.92 5.36 22.18
C GLY A 64 13.43 5.32 23.63
N GLU A 65 12.80 4.55 24.52
CA GLU A 65 13.11 4.51 25.97
C GLU A 65 13.66 3.16 26.45
N GLY A 66 13.26 2.04 25.84
CA GLY A 66 13.71 0.68 26.17
C GLY A 66 12.71 -0.14 26.99
N GLY A 67 13.20 -1.09 27.78
CA GLY A 67 12.37 -2.00 28.57
C GLY A 67 11.67 -1.33 29.76
N ILE A 68 10.42 -1.70 30.02
CA ILE A 68 9.63 -1.14 31.14
C ILE A 68 9.85 -1.97 32.40
N ALA A 69 10.59 -1.42 33.37
CA ALA A 69 10.96 -2.11 34.60
C ALA A 69 9.88 -2.07 35.70
N ASN A 70 9.83 -3.11 36.54
CA ASN A 70 8.91 -3.23 37.69
C ASN A 70 7.41 -3.11 37.33
N ALA A 71 7.06 -3.38 36.07
CA ALA A 71 5.69 -3.39 35.60
C ALA A 71 5.03 -4.74 35.92
N THR A 72 3.78 -4.71 36.39
CA THR A 72 3.01 -5.93 36.66
C THR A 72 2.19 -6.28 35.41
N VAL A 73 2.46 -7.45 34.83
CA VAL A 73 1.68 -8.03 33.72
C VAL A 73 0.79 -9.13 34.27
N THR A 74 -0.50 -9.08 33.90
CA THR A 74 -1.47 -10.12 34.25
C THR A 74 -1.51 -11.18 33.15
N ILE A 75 -1.32 -12.44 33.53
CA ILE A 75 -1.40 -13.61 32.64
C ILE A 75 -2.64 -14.41 33.00
N MET A 76 -3.49 -14.66 32.02
CA MET A 76 -4.73 -15.42 32.16
C MET A 76 -4.67 -16.70 31.33
N THR A 77 -5.05 -17.82 31.94
CA THR A 77 -5.21 -19.12 31.28
C THR A 77 -6.55 -19.74 31.69
N GLU A 78 -6.91 -20.88 31.10
CA GLU A 78 -8.11 -21.64 31.47
C GLU A 78 -8.12 -22.07 32.95
N ASN A 79 -6.93 -22.29 33.53
CA ASN A 79 -6.75 -22.88 34.85
C ASN A 79 -6.42 -21.85 35.94
N GLY A 80 -6.24 -20.56 35.61
CA GLY A 80 -5.94 -19.54 36.61
C GLY A 80 -5.49 -18.18 36.09
N LEU A 81 -5.30 -17.27 37.04
CA LEU A 81 -4.79 -15.91 36.83
C LEU A 81 -3.47 -15.75 37.59
N TYR A 82 -2.45 -15.24 36.91
CA TYR A 82 -1.09 -15.09 37.42
C TYR A 82 -0.62 -13.65 37.22
N ASN A 83 0.19 -13.14 38.14
CA ASN A 83 0.83 -11.84 38.01
C ASN A 83 2.35 -12.02 37.97
N VAL A 84 3.00 -11.43 36.97
CA VAL A 84 4.46 -11.41 36.84
C VAL A 84 4.96 -9.98 36.82
N THR A 85 6.16 -9.77 37.35
CA THR A 85 6.80 -8.44 37.40
C THR A 85 8.01 -8.42 36.48
N THR A 86 8.10 -7.41 35.62
CA THR A 86 9.21 -7.26 34.67
C THR A 86 10.50 -6.81 35.36
N ASN A 87 11.63 -7.33 34.87
CA ASN A 87 12.97 -6.88 35.27
C ASN A 87 13.35 -5.55 34.60
N LYS A 88 14.59 -5.08 34.82
CA LYS A 88 15.10 -3.80 34.27
C LYS A 88 15.07 -3.72 32.73
N ASP A 89 15.08 -4.86 32.04
CA ASP A 89 15.11 -4.95 30.58
C ASP A 89 13.68 -5.15 30.01
N GLY A 90 12.65 -5.02 30.85
CA GLY A 90 11.24 -5.19 30.47
C GLY A 90 10.78 -6.64 30.35
N TYR A 91 11.60 -7.62 30.77
CA TYR A 91 11.35 -9.05 30.61
C TYR A 91 10.76 -9.71 31.85
N ALA A 92 9.83 -10.64 31.66
CA ALA A 92 9.32 -11.55 32.68
C ALA A 92 9.08 -12.96 32.09
N SER A 93 9.00 -13.97 32.95
CA SER A 93 8.62 -15.33 32.53
C SER A 93 7.77 -16.06 33.56
N LEU A 94 7.03 -17.09 33.11
CA LEU A 94 6.15 -17.94 33.92
C LEU A 94 6.18 -19.39 33.44
N ASN A 95 6.33 -20.35 34.35
CA ASN A 95 6.26 -21.79 34.03
C ASN A 95 4.84 -22.32 34.22
N LEU A 96 4.33 -23.04 33.22
CA LEU A 96 2.98 -23.63 33.19
C LEU A 96 3.04 -25.13 32.84
N THR A 97 2.02 -25.89 33.26
CA THR A 97 1.85 -27.32 32.93
C THR A 97 0.40 -27.62 32.60
N PHE A 98 0.15 -28.48 31.62
CA PHE A 98 -1.19 -28.84 31.15
C PHE A 98 -1.38 -30.35 31.15
N ALA A 99 -2.48 -30.85 31.72
CA ALA A 99 -2.71 -32.29 31.91
C ALA A 99 -3.66 -32.90 30.88
N GLU A 100 -4.60 -32.11 30.36
CA GLU A 100 -5.63 -32.57 29.42
C GLU A 100 -5.14 -32.42 27.97
N GLU A 101 -5.54 -33.33 27.08
CA GLU A 101 -5.19 -33.23 25.65
C GLU A 101 -6.05 -32.15 24.97
N GLY A 102 -5.44 -31.36 24.08
CA GLY A 102 -6.11 -30.29 23.34
C GLY A 102 -5.35 -28.96 23.33
N ASN A 103 -5.99 -27.94 22.75
CA ASN A 103 -5.44 -26.59 22.64
C ASN A 103 -5.80 -25.75 23.87
N HIS A 104 -4.80 -25.17 24.53
CA HIS A 104 -4.94 -24.27 25.67
C HIS A 104 -4.42 -22.87 25.32
N TRP A 105 -5.20 -21.83 25.58
CA TRP A 105 -4.81 -20.44 25.31
C TRP A 105 -4.15 -19.76 26.52
N ILE A 106 -3.31 -18.76 26.24
CA ILE A 106 -2.57 -17.95 27.22
C ILE A 106 -2.67 -16.48 26.80
N LYS A 107 -3.19 -15.61 27.67
CA LYS A 107 -3.34 -14.17 27.39
C LYS A 107 -2.53 -13.33 28.37
N ALA A 108 -1.73 -12.39 27.86
CA ALA A 108 -1.02 -11.40 28.65
C ALA A 108 -1.69 -10.02 28.51
N THR A 109 -1.81 -9.28 29.62
CA THR A 109 -2.45 -7.95 29.67
C THR A 109 -1.63 -6.98 30.51
N TYR A 110 -1.44 -5.76 29.98
CA TYR A 110 -0.82 -4.63 30.68
C TYR A 110 -1.57 -3.33 30.34
N GLY A 111 -2.13 -2.66 31.33
CA GLY A 111 -2.97 -1.47 31.09
C GLY A 111 -4.16 -1.79 30.17
N ASN A 112 -4.25 -1.10 29.04
CA ASN A 112 -5.32 -1.30 28.03
C ASN A 112 -4.90 -2.21 26.86
N ILE A 113 -3.66 -2.71 26.83
CA ILE A 113 -3.18 -3.60 25.77
C ILE A 113 -3.16 -5.05 26.24
N SER A 114 -3.48 -5.96 25.33
CA SER A 114 -3.39 -7.40 25.56
C SER A 114 -3.04 -8.15 24.30
N THR A 115 -2.35 -9.27 24.45
CA THR A 115 -1.98 -10.17 23.36
C THR A 115 -2.10 -11.62 23.82
N GLU A 116 -2.30 -12.56 22.89
CA GLU A 116 -2.58 -13.97 23.22
C GLU A 116 -1.75 -14.97 22.39
N THR A 117 -1.55 -16.16 22.93
CA THR A 117 -0.87 -17.30 22.30
C THR A 117 -1.51 -18.62 22.77
N TRP A 118 -1.04 -19.77 22.29
CA TRP A 118 -1.60 -21.09 22.61
C TRP A 118 -0.54 -22.18 22.75
N VAL A 119 -0.92 -23.28 23.42
CA VAL A 119 -0.14 -24.52 23.59
C VAL A 119 -1.07 -25.71 23.34
N ASN A 120 -0.67 -26.65 22.47
CA ASN A 120 -1.37 -27.89 22.18
C ASN A 120 -0.76 -29.05 22.99
N VAL A 121 -1.60 -29.92 23.55
CA VAL A 121 -1.19 -31.04 24.41
C VAL A 121 -1.62 -32.36 23.78
N GLU A 122 -0.66 -33.26 23.47
CA GLU A 122 -0.92 -34.52 22.77
C GLU A 122 -0.12 -35.71 23.34
N LYS A 123 -0.71 -36.92 23.39
CA LYS A 123 0.01 -38.16 23.75
C LYS A 123 0.87 -38.69 22.61
N VAL A 124 2.05 -39.20 22.99
CA VAL A 124 3.02 -39.78 22.04
C VAL A 124 2.60 -41.21 21.66
N PRO A 125 2.42 -41.52 20.37
CA PRO A 125 2.05 -42.87 19.92
C PRO A 125 3.21 -43.88 20.07
N PRO A 126 2.94 -45.19 20.17
CA PRO A 126 3.99 -46.21 20.35
C PRO A 126 4.89 -46.41 19.12
N TYR A 127 4.40 -46.03 17.93
CA TYR A 127 5.15 -46.07 16.68
C TYR A 127 4.66 -45.00 15.70
N LEU A 128 5.54 -44.61 14.80
CA LEU A 128 5.34 -43.63 13.73
C LEU A 128 5.30 -44.35 12.38
N PHE A 129 4.51 -43.83 11.44
CA PHE A 129 4.39 -44.33 10.07
C PHE A 129 3.92 -43.21 9.13
N ILE A 130 4.00 -43.46 7.82
CA ILE A 130 3.52 -42.54 6.77
C ILE A 130 2.10 -42.95 6.36
N GLU A 131 1.15 -42.01 6.42
CA GLU A 131 -0.20 -42.18 5.91
C GLU A 131 -0.23 -42.09 4.37
N LYS A 132 -1.10 -42.89 3.74
CA LYS A 132 -1.16 -43.02 2.28
C LYS A 132 -2.55 -42.81 1.68
N ASP A 133 -2.62 -42.04 0.61
CA ASP A 133 -3.80 -41.92 -0.23
C ASP A 133 -3.60 -42.68 -1.54
N LEU A 134 -4.45 -43.67 -1.83
CA LEU A 134 -4.27 -44.62 -2.94
C LEU A 134 -5.40 -44.57 -3.97
N THR A 135 -5.06 -44.77 -5.23
CA THR A 135 -5.99 -45.10 -6.32
C THR A 135 -5.64 -46.48 -6.90
N LEU A 136 -6.62 -47.38 -6.89
CA LEU A 136 -6.50 -48.78 -7.31
C LEU A 136 -7.44 -49.07 -8.48
N GLN A 137 -7.12 -50.08 -9.29
CA GLN A 137 -8.01 -50.59 -10.34
C GLN A 137 -8.71 -51.88 -9.90
N ALA A 138 -10.01 -51.98 -10.17
CA ALA A 138 -10.78 -53.21 -9.94
C ALA A 138 -10.17 -54.39 -10.73
N ASN A 139 -10.23 -55.58 -10.14
CA ASN A 139 -9.71 -56.84 -10.67
C ASN A 139 -8.18 -56.90 -10.84
N LYS A 140 -7.43 -55.98 -10.23
CA LYS A 140 -5.96 -56.05 -10.07
C LYS A 140 -5.58 -56.19 -8.60
N SER A 141 -4.37 -56.70 -8.35
CA SER A 141 -3.80 -56.82 -7.00
C SER A 141 -2.66 -55.84 -6.84
N TYR A 142 -2.59 -55.18 -5.69
CA TYR A 142 -1.58 -54.17 -5.38
C TYR A 142 -0.89 -54.49 -4.06
N SER A 143 0.42 -54.22 -4.00
CA SER A 143 1.26 -54.39 -2.82
C SER A 143 1.55 -53.03 -2.19
N VAL A 144 1.18 -52.85 -0.92
CA VAL A 144 1.39 -51.61 -0.17
C VAL A 144 2.20 -51.92 1.10
N GLU A 145 3.32 -51.22 1.28
CA GLU A 145 4.29 -51.51 2.36
C GLU A 145 4.49 -50.30 3.27
N TRP A 146 4.41 -50.46 4.59
CA TRP A 146 4.75 -49.44 5.60
C TRP A 146 5.99 -49.86 6.39
N THR A 147 6.76 -48.86 6.81
CA THR A 147 7.84 -49.03 7.79
C THR A 147 7.48 -48.27 9.06
N LEU A 148 7.35 -48.99 10.17
CA LEU A 148 7.00 -48.48 11.49
C LEU A 148 8.26 -48.18 12.30
N LEU A 149 8.35 -46.98 12.87
CA LEU A 149 9.48 -46.55 13.71
C LEU A 149 9.06 -46.30 15.14
N THR A 150 9.92 -46.65 16.10
CA THR A 150 9.80 -46.16 17.47
C THR A 150 10.00 -44.64 17.52
N PRO A 151 9.19 -43.88 18.27
CA PRO A 151 9.44 -42.47 18.52
C PRO A 151 10.77 -42.29 19.25
N TYR A 152 11.35 -41.09 19.20
CA TYR A 152 12.62 -40.71 19.86
C TYR A 152 13.90 -41.33 19.28
N ILE A 153 13.97 -42.66 19.24
CA ILE A 153 15.16 -43.42 18.85
C ILE A 153 15.18 -43.67 17.33
N LEU A 154 14.01 -43.64 16.68
CA LEU A 154 13.87 -43.86 15.24
C LEU A 154 14.36 -45.24 14.77
N THR A 155 14.36 -46.23 15.66
CA THR A 155 14.64 -47.64 15.32
C THR A 155 13.37 -48.37 14.87
N PRO A 156 13.49 -49.40 14.01
CA PRO A 156 12.33 -50.15 13.53
C PRO A 156 11.51 -50.77 14.67
N TYR A 157 10.20 -50.53 14.67
CA TYR A 157 9.28 -51.04 15.69
C TYR A 157 9.12 -52.56 15.57
N SER A 158 9.06 -53.25 16.72
CA SER A 158 8.73 -54.67 16.80
C SER A 158 7.64 -54.90 17.84
N GLY A 159 6.53 -55.50 17.43
CA GLY A 159 5.36 -55.68 18.28
C GLY A 159 4.10 -56.04 17.50
N ALA A 160 3.01 -56.27 18.22
CA ALA A 160 1.69 -56.52 17.62
C ALA A 160 1.06 -55.20 17.14
N VAL A 161 0.43 -55.23 15.97
CA VAL A 161 -0.35 -54.12 15.40
C VAL A 161 -1.69 -54.67 14.94
N ASN A 162 -2.79 -54.10 15.41
CA ASN A 162 -4.13 -54.46 14.98
C ASN A 162 -4.49 -53.72 13.68
N VAL A 163 -4.63 -54.47 12.58
CA VAL A 163 -4.92 -53.93 11.25
C VAL A 163 -6.38 -54.18 10.90
N THR A 164 -7.12 -53.10 10.62
CA THR A 164 -8.51 -53.16 10.16
C THR A 164 -8.63 -52.51 8.78
N VAL A 165 -9.39 -53.14 7.86
CA VAL A 165 -9.68 -52.60 6.53
C VAL A 165 -11.19 -52.45 6.36
N PHE A 166 -11.62 -51.24 6.04
CA PHE A 166 -13.00 -50.94 5.67
C PHE A 166 -13.10 -50.66 4.16
N PHE A 167 -14.14 -51.18 3.52
CA PHE A 167 -14.43 -50.90 2.11
C PHE A 167 -15.96 -50.79 1.91
N ASN A 168 -16.40 -49.72 1.23
CA ASN A 168 -17.81 -49.39 1.04
C ASN A 168 -18.62 -49.41 2.36
N GLY A 169 -18.02 -48.89 3.44
CA GLY A 169 -18.62 -48.82 4.77
C GLY A 169 -18.70 -50.15 5.53
N ARG A 170 -18.07 -51.22 5.04
CA ARG A 170 -18.07 -52.54 5.67
C ARG A 170 -16.66 -52.92 6.10
N GLU A 171 -16.51 -53.53 7.27
CA GLU A 171 -15.26 -54.17 7.66
C GLU A 171 -15.05 -55.41 6.77
N VAL A 172 -14.00 -55.38 5.95
CA VAL A 172 -13.67 -56.47 5.02
C VAL A 172 -12.48 -57.32 5.50
N ARG A 173 -11.69 -56.80 6.46
CA ARG A 173 -10.56 -57.52 7.07
C ARG A 173 -10.26 -56.95 8.45
N ARG A 174 -9.96 -57.82 9.42
CA ARG A 174 -9.39 -57.47 10.73
C ARG A 174 -8.43 -58.56 11.16
N GLU A 175 -7.19 -58.19 11.48
CA GLU A 175 -6.17 -59.14 11.93
C GLU A 175 -5.11 -58.45 12.79
N ILE A 176 -4.53 -59.18 13.73
CA ILE A 176 -3.35 -58.73 14.48
C ILE A 176 -2.11 -59.22 13.73
N MET A 177 -1.29 -58.29 13.26
CA MET A 177 -0.01 -58.59 12.61
C MET A 177 1.13 -58.39 13.60
N ASN A 178 2.01 -59.39 13.71
CA ASN A 178 3.26 -59.24 14.46
C ASN A 178 4.31 -58.63 13.53
N VAL A 179 4.61 -57.34 13.74
CA VAL A 179 5.60 -56.60 12.98
C VAL A 179 6.99 -56.89 13.53
N THR A 180 7.91 -57.24 12.64
CA THR A 180 9.33 -57.44 12.91
C THR A 180 10.15 -56.54 11.99
N ASP A 181 11.23 -55.94 12.50
CA ASP A 181 12.08 -54.98 11.76
C ASP A 181 11.29 -53.80 11.17
N GLY A 182 10.18 -53.41 11.82
CA GLY A 182 9.32 -52.31 11.40
C GLY A 182 8.50 -52.55 10.14
N LYS A 183 8.64 -53.68 9.43
CA LYS A 183 7.99 -53.87 8.12
C LYS A 183 6.57 -54.43 8.23
N LEU A 184 5.61 -53.74 7.62
CA LEU A 184 4.22 -54.18 7.49
C LEU A 184 3.79 -54.11 6.03
N LYS A 185 3.39 -55.25 5.44
CA LYS A 185 3.01 -55.36 4.02
C LYS A 185 1.59 -55.88 3.86
N LEU A 186 0.78 -55.18 3.05
CA LEU A 186 -0.61 -55.53 2.75
C LEU A 186 -0.80 -55.74 1.24
N ILE A 187 -1.51 -56.82 0.87
CA ILE A 187 -1.97 -57.05 -0.51
C ILE A 187 -3.44 -56.67 -0.59
N LEU A 188 -3.77 -55.72 -1.48
CA LEU A 188 -5.12 -55.22 -1.70
C LEU A 188 -5.64 -55.67 -3.06
N ARG A 189 -6.83 -56.29 -3.07
CA ARG A 189 -7.54 -56.70 -4.30
C ARG A 189 -9.03 -56.54 -4.09
N PHE A 190 -9.67 -55.82 -5.02
CA PHE A 190 -11.11 -55.58 -5.02
C PHE A 190 -11.69 -55.92 -6.40
N ASN A 191 -12.89 -56.49 -6.43
CA ASN A 191 -13.61 -56.88 -7.64
C ASN A 191 -14.66 -55.85 -8.09
N GLU A 192 -15.01 -54.91 -7.22
CA GLU A 192 -15.95 -53.81 -7.46
C GLU A 192 -15.31 -52.44 -7.21
N THR A 193 -15.95 -51.37 -7.68
CA THR A 193 -15.52 -49.99 -7.46
C THR A 193 -16.03 -49.48 -6.11
N GLY A 194 -15.32 -48.55 -5.49
CA GLY A 194 -15.68 -48.05 -4.16
C GLY A 194 -14.59 -47.25 -3.47
N THR A 195 -14.82 -46.93 -2.20
CA THR A 195 -13.82 -46.26 -1.33
C THR A 195 -13.60 -47.05 -0.05
N GLY A 196 -12.44 -46.90 0.57
CA GLY A 196 -12.10 -47.59 1.81
C GLY A 196 -10.95 -46.95 2.57
N GLU A 197 -10.67 -47.51 3.73
CA GLU A 197 -9.62 -47.07 4.64
C GLU A 197 -8.93 -48.25 5.32
N VAL A 198 -7.68 -48.05 5.74
CA VAL A 198 -6.86 -48.98 6.52
C VAL A 198 -6.47 -48.30 7.83
N LEU A 199 -6.67 -49.00 8.95
CA LEU A 199 -6.38 -48.50 10.30
C LEU A 199 -5.34 -49.39 11.00
N PHE A 200 -4.37 -48.77 11.67
CA PHE A 200 -3.41 -49.43 12.58
C PHE A 200 -3.68 -48.99 14.02
N ASP A 201 -4.10 -49.92 14.88
CA ASP A 201 -4.50 -49.64 16.27
C ASP A 201 -5.51 -48.47 16.39
N GLY A 202 -6.42 -48.38 15.41
CA GLY A 202 -7.44 -47.32 15.32
C GLY A 202 -6.97 -46.00 14.71
N ARG A 203 -5.69 -45.87 14.35
CA ARG A 203 -5.14 -44.70 13.64
C ARG A 203 -5.16 -44.93 12.13
N THR A 204 -5.59 -43.94 11.36
CA THR A 204 -5.66 -44.05 9.90
C THR A 204 -4.26 -44.21 9.29
N ALA A 205 -4.07 -45.31 8.56
CA ALA A 205 -2.83 -45.65 7.87
C ALA A 205 -2.93 -45.43 6.35
N SER A 206 -4.14 -45.51 5.80
CA SER A 206 -4.39 -45.17 4.40
C SER A 206 -5.87 -44.95 4.09
N HIS A 207 -6.15 -44.00 3.18
CA HIS A 207 -7.40 -43.94 2.44
C HIS A 207 -7.19 -44.47 1.01
N PHE A 208 -8.18 -45.14 0.43
CA PHE A 208 -8.08 -45.64 -0.94
C PHE A 208 -9.39 -45.59 -1.73
N GLU A 209 -9.26 -45.43 -3.05
CA GLU A 209 -10.37 -45.48 -4.02
C GLU A 209 -10.12 -46.56 -5.07
N VAL A 210 -11.14 -47.34 -5.42
CA VAL A 210 -11.08 -48.38 -6.44
C VAL A 210 -11.91 -47.96 -7.66
N ARG A 211 -11.25 -47.81 -8.82
CA ARG A 211 -11.85 -47.38 -10.09
C ARG A 211 -11.88 -48.51 -11.13
N LYS A 212 -12.78 -48.39 -12.12
CA LYS A 212 -12.88 -49.34 -13.24
C LYS A 212 -11.68 -49.24 -14.20
N LYS A 213 -11.28 -48.01 -14.53
CA LYS A 213 -10.05 -47.64 -15.25
C LYS A 213 -9.44 -46.42 -14.58
N ILE A 214 -8.13 -46.26 -14.69
CA ILE A 214 -7.39 -45.10 -14.17
C ILE A 214 -6.95 -44.28 -15.38
N ILE A 215 -7.81 -43.34 -15.80
CA ILE A 215 -7.56 -42.47 -16.95
C ILE A 215 -7.08 -41.12 -16.40
N LEU A 216 -5.80 -40.84 -16.57
CA LEU A 216 -5.19 -39.56 -16.21
C LEU A 216 -5.58 -38.55 -17.28
N VAL A 217 -6.11 -37.41 -16.90
CA VAL A 217 -6.57 -36.39 -17.84
C VAL A 217 -6.01 -35.03 -17.45
N LYS A 218 -5.51 -34.29 -18.43
CA LYS A 218 -5.21 -32.87 -18.31
C LYS A 218 -6.16 -32.08 -19.21
N LEU A 219 -6.85 -31.13 -18.60
CA LEU A 219 -7.75 -30.19 -19.26
C LEU A 219 -7.08 -28.82 -19.33
N ILE A 220 -7.08 -28.22 -20.52
CA ILE A 220 -6.46 -26.93 -20.80
C ILE A 220 -7.53 -26.04 -21.41
N GLY A 221 -7.71 -24.87 -20.81
CA GLY A 221 -8.70 -23.87 -21.18
C GLY A 221 -8.44 -22.59 -20.39
N PRO A 222 -9.15 -21.49 -20.67
CA PRO A 222 -8.95 -20.23 -19.98
C PRO A 222 -9.38 -20.33 -18.51
N ASP A 223 -8.77 -19.52 -17.65
CA ASP A 223 -9.18 -19.37 -16.25
C ASP A 223 -10.51 -18.66 -16.09
N ARG A 224 -10.82 -17.73 -17.01
CA ARG A 224 -12.01 -16.88 -16.99
C ARG A 224 -12.69 -16.83 -18.35
N ALA A 225 -14.01 -16.75 -18.36
CA ALA A 225 -14.79 -16.59 -19.59
C ALA A 225 -16.10 -15.83 -19.37
N TYR A 226 -16.71 -15.33 -20.44
CA TYR A 226 -17.98 -14.57 -20.38
C TYR A 226 -19.18 -15.44 -20.74
N VAL A 227 -20.33 -15.12 -20.15
CA VAL A 227 -21.60 -15.75 -20.52
C VAL A 227 -21.84 -15.64 -22.04
N GLY A 228 -22.08 -16.76 -22.70
CA GLY A 228 -22.29 -16.86 -24.15
C GLY A 228 -21.00 -16.92 -25.00
N GLN A 229 -19.82 -16.78 -24.40
CA GLN A 229 -18.54 -16.96 -25.11
C GLN A 229 -18.37 -18.43 -25.53
N ASN A 230 -17.82 -18.67 -26.71
CA ASN A 230 -17.37 -20.00 -27.12
C ASN A 230 -15.92 -20.20 -26.69
N VAL A 231 -15.67 -21.21 -25.86
CA VAL A 231 -14.34 -21.54 -25.34
C VAL A 231 -13.96 -22.94 -25.81
N THR A 232 -12.76 -23.08 -26.36
CA THR A 232 -12.19 -24.38 -26.72
C THR A 232 -11.45 -24.96 -25.51
N ILE A 233 -11.76 -26.21 -25.19
CA ILE A 233 -11.09 -26.99 -24.15
C ILE A 233 -10.29 -28.09 -24.82
N HIS A 234 -8.99 -28.14 -24.51
CA HIS A 234 -8.11 -29.21 -24.94
C HIS A 234 -8.00 -30.27 -23.85
N LEU A 235 -8.06 -31.54 -24.24
CA LEU A 235 -8.06 -32.67 -23.33
C LEU A 235 -6.98 -33.66 -23.76
N LEU A 236 -6.00 -33.87 -22.87
CA LEU A 236 -4.98 -34.91 -23.01
C LEU A 236 -5.28 -36.05 -22.04
N ALA A 237 -5.26 -37.31 -22.50
CA ALA A 237 -5.63 -38.46 -21.69
C ALA A 237 -4.69 -39.67 -21.83
N TRP A 238 -4.30 -40.24 -20.70
CA TRP A 238 -3.45 -41.41 -20.58
C TRP A 238 -4.13 -42.52 -19.78
N ASP A 239 -4.16 -43.76 -20.28
CA ASP A 239 -4.65 -44.91 -19.51
C ASP A 239 -3.50 -45.48 -18.68
N ALA A 240 -3.42 -45.09 -17.40
CA ALA A 240 -2.37 -45.58 -16.48
C ALA A 240 -2.47 -47.08 -16.23
N GLY A 241 -3.67 -47.66 -16.36
CA GLY A 241 -3.88 -49.10 -16.21
C GLY A 241 -3.39 -49.92 -17.40
N ALA A 242 -3.42 -49.36 -18.60
CA ALA A 242 -2.95 -49.97 -19.85
C ALA A 242 -1.55 -49.53 -20.27
N ASN A 243 -1.01 -48.47 -19.65
CA ASN A 243 0.27 -47.83 -19.97
C ASN A 243 0.36 -47.38 -21.45
N ALA A 244 -0.67 -46.68 -21.92
CA ALA A 244 -0.79 -46.21 -23.30
C ALA A 244 -1.68 -44.94 -23.41
N PRO A 245 -1.59 -44.17 -24.51
CA PRO A 245 -2.52 -43.07 -24.77
C PRO A 245 -3.97 -43.59 -24.80
N TYR A 246 -4.89 -42.86 -24.16
CA TYR A 246 -6.28 -43.29 -24.12
C TYR A 246 -6.93 -43.20 -25.51
N ASN A 247 -7.73 -44.22 -25.84
CA ASN A 247 -8.49 -44.28 -27.07
C ASN A 247 -9.93 -44.71 -26.80
N GLY A 248 -10.88 -43.92 -27.29
CA GLY A 248 -12.32 -44.18 -27.22
C GLY A 248 -13.10 -43.08 -26.51
N ASN A 249 -14.39 -43.35 -26.27
CA ASN A 249 -15.30 -42.39 -25.67
C ASN A 249 -14.96 -42.14 -24.19
N LEU A 250 -14.90 -40.87 -23.81
CA LEU A 250 -14.72 -40.41 -22.43
C LEU A 250 -15.91 -39.51 -22.06
N THR A 251 -16.52 -39.78 -20.92
CA THR A 251 -17.55 -38.90 -20.35
C THR A 251 -16.88 -37.74 -19.63
N VAL A 252 -17.28 -36.52 -19.98
CA VAL A 252 -16.90 -35.25 -19.35
C VAL A 252 -18.12 -34.76 -18.58
N GLU A 253 -17.98 -34.67 -17.26
CA GLU A 253 -18.99 -34.08 -16.37
C GLU A 253 -18.76 -32.57 -16.31
N LEU A 254 -19.85 -31.80 -16.45
CA LEU A 254 -19.90 -30.35 -16.35
C LEU A 254 -20.73 -29.98 -15.12
N ARG A 255 -20.15 -29.28 -14.15
CA ARG A 255 -20.88 -28.78 -12.97
C ARG A 255 -20.98 -27.28 -13.00
N ARG A 256 -22.20 -26.77 -13.17
CA ARG A 256 -22.51 -25.33 -13.13
C ARG A 256 -22.81 -24.90 -11.71
N TRP A 257 -22.03 -23.96 -11.19
CA TRP A 257 -22.17 -23.44 -9.84
C TRP A 257 -22.89 -22.09 -9.82
N TYR A 258 -23.81 -21.94 -8.88
CA TYR A 258 -24.48 -20.68 -8.55
C TYR A 258 -24.24 -20.38 -7.06
N TYR A 259 -23.26 -19.54 -6.75
CA TYR A 259 -22.90 -19.17 -5.38
C TYR A 259 -24.01 -18.41 -4.66
N SER A 260 -24.83 -17.65 -5.38
CA SER A 260 -25.94 -16.86 -4.82
C SER A 260 -26.98 -17.71 -4.07
N ASN A 261 -27.15 -18.97 -4.48
CA ASN A 261 -28.11 -19.90 -3.87
C ASN A 261 -27.50 -21.28 -3.55
N GLY A 262 -26.18 -21.45 -3.75
CA GLY A 262 -25.45 -22.69 -3.50
C GLY A 262 -25.85 -23.87 -4.39
N THR A 263 -26.48 -23.62 -5.55
CA THR A 263 -26.97 -24.69 -6.43
C THR A 263 -25.88 -25.17 -7.38
N VAL A 264 -25.81 -26.49 -7.59
CA VAL A 264 -24.94 -27.13 -8.59
C VAL A 264 -25.80 -27.91 -9.57
N ILE A 265 -25.69 -27.60 -10.86
CA ILE A 265 -26.41 -28.33 -11.92
C ILE A 265 -25.40 -29.16 -12.72
N PRO A 266 -25.40 -30.50 -12.57
CA PRO A 266 -24.56 -31.37 -13.37
C PRO A 266 -25.12 -31.53 -14.80
N ASP A 267 -24.22 -31.66 -15.76
CA ASP A 267 -24.49 -32.03 -17.14
C ASP A 267 -23.36 -32.95 -17.63
N ASN A 268 -23.58 -33.73 -18.69
CA ASN A 268 -22.59 -34.67 -19.19
C ASN A 268 -22.44 -34.57 -20.71
N LEU A 269 -21.21 -34.53 -21.15
CA LEU A 269 -20.82 -34.62 -22.55
C LEU A 269 -20.02 -35.90 -22.77
N THR A 270 -20.12 -36.51 -23.96
CA THR A 270 -19.21 -37.59 -24.36
C THR A 270 -18.30 -37.08 -25.46
N VAL A 271 -16.99 -37.26 -25.28
CA VAL A 271 -15.97 -36.87 -26.27
C VAL A 271 -15.22 -38.11 -26.76
N ASP A 272 -14.95 -38.17 -28.06
CA ASP A 272 -14.09 -39.22 -28.66
C ASP A 272 -12.63 -38.79 -28.52
N VAL A 273 -11.84 -39.56 -27.79
CA VAL A 273 -10.41 -39.29 -27.58
C VAL A 273 -9.61 -40.22 -28.47
N ARG A 274 -8.67 -39.65 -29.24
CA ARG A 274 -7.81 -40.42 -30.15
C ARG A 274 -6.35 -40.13 -29.87
N ASN A 275 -5.56 -41.19 -29.74
CA ASN A 275 -4.14 -41.11 -29.40
C ASN A 275 -3.86 -40.21 -28.19
N GLY A 276 -4.76 -40.25 -27.21
CA GLY A 276 -4.67 -39.46 -25.98
C GLY A 276 -4.93 -37.96 -26.15
N TYR A 277 -5.51 -37.48 -27.26
CA TYR A 277 -5.88 -36.08 -27.44
C TYR A 277 -7.29 -35.91 -28.02
N THR A 278 -7.98 -34.87 -27.58
CA THR A 278 -9.16 -34.31 -28.23
C THR A 278 -9.33 -32.85 -27.85
N ASN A 279 -10.16 -32.12 -28.59
CA ASN A 279 -10.64 -30.81 -28.17
C ASN A 279 -12.14 -30.70 -28.42
N PHE A 280 -12.81 -29.86 -27.64
CA PHE A 280 -14.22 -29.59 -27.79
C PHE A 280 -14.52 -28.16 -27.39
N THR A 281 -15.56 -27.58 -27.99
CA THR A 281 -15.97 -26.21 -27.71
C THR A 281 -17.20 -26.21 -26.82
N LEU A 282 -17.17 -25.37 -25.79
CA LEU A 282 -18.30 -25.12 -24.89
C LEU A 282 -18.77 -23.69 -25.08
N THR A 283 -20.07 -23.50 -25.23
CA THR A 283 -20.69 -22.18 -25.06
C THR A 283 -20.91 -21.95 -23.56
N ILE A 284 -20.29 -20.92 -23.01
CA ILE A 284 -20.25 -20.68 -21.57
C ILE A 284 -21.66 -20.34 -21.06
N PRO A 285 -22.22 -21.15 -20.14
CA PRO A 285 -23.56 -20.96 -19.62
C PRO A 285 -23.61 -19.81 -18.60
N ASP A 286 -24.80 -19.23 -18.41
CA ASP A 286 -25.04 -18.26 -17.34
C ASP A 286 -24.99 -18.94 -15.97
N CYS A 287 -23.81 -18.91 -15.33
CA CYS A 287 -23.53 -19.39 -13.97
C CYS A 287 -22.30 -18.65 -13.41
N ASP A 288 -21.90 -18.92 -12.16
CA ASP A 288 -20.78 -18.24 -11.52
C ASP A 288 -19.43 -18.95 -11.79
N SER A 289 -19.44 -20.29 -11.87
CA SER A 289 -18.30 -21.07 -12.35
C SER A 289 -18.75 -22.39 -12.99
N LEU A 290 -17.89 -22.93 -13.85
CA LEU A 290 -18.09 -24.21 -14.53
C LEU A 290 -16.91 -25.14 -14.24
N ASP A 291 -17.16 -26.22 -13.51
CA ASP A 291 -16.17 -27.29 -13.36
C ASP A 291 -16.34 -28.31 -14.48
N ILE A 292 -15.23 -28.64 -15.13
CA ILE A 292 -15.12 -29.65 -16.17
C ILE A 292 -14.30 -30.80 -15.59
N ILE A 293 -14.89 -31.98 -15.52
CA ILE A 293 -14.29 -33.14 -14.85
C ILE A 293 -14.28 -34.32 -15.83
N ALA A 294 -13.12 -34.95 -16.03
CA ALA A 294 -12.98 -36.11 -16.89
C ALA A 294 -11.91 -37.06 -16.35
N GLY A 295 -12.22 -38.35 -16.22
CA GLY A 295 -11.29 -39.33 -15.66
C GLY A 295 -10.85 -38.99 -14.23
N VAL A 296 -9.55 -38.74 -14.04
CA VAL A 296 -8.93 -38.28 -12.77
C VAL A 296 -8.48 -36.81 -12.86
N GLY A 297 -8.94 -36.04 -13.86
CA GLY A 297 -8.59 -34.63 -14.04
C GLY A 297 -9.80 -33.69 -13.95
N SER A 298 -9.54 -32.45 -13.54
CA SER A 298 -10.54 -31.37 -13.53
C SER A 298 -9.97 -30.02 -13.95
N ARG A 299 -10.82 -29.14 -14.48
CA ARG A 299 -10.54 -27.71 -14.73
C ARG A 299 -11.76 -26.89 -14.32
N THR A 300 -11.52 -25.80 -13.59
CA THR A 300 -12.57 -24.82 -13.26
C THR A 300 -12.40 -23.58 -14.13
N ILE A 301 -13.50 -23.08 -14.66
CA ILE A 301 -13.57 -21.81 -15.39
C ILE A 301 -14.47 -20.86 -14.59
N TRP A 302 -13.97 -19.67 -14.27
CA TRP A 302 -14.73 -18.63 -13.59
C TRP A 302 -15.50 -17.78 -14.61
N ILE A 303 -16.78 -17.54 -14.35
CA ILE A 303 -17.67 -16.93 -15.35
C ILE A 303 -18.05 -15.52 -14.94
N GLU A 304 -17.79 -14.57 -15.84
CA GLU A 304 -18.12 -13.16 -15.65
C GLU A 304 -19.43 -12.80 -16.36
N LYS A 305 -20.38 -12.22 -15.61
CA LYS A 305 -21.75 -11.90 -16.06
C LYS A 305 -21.85 -10.62 -16.90
N SER A 306 -20.77 -9.87 -17.00
CA SER A 306 -20.61 -8.73 -17.89
C SER A 306 -19.30 -8.90 -18.63
N THR A 307 -19.30 -8.67 -19.94
CA THR A 307 -18.05 -8.42 -20.67
C THR A 307 -17.29 -7.31 -19.93
N PRO A 308 -16.01 -7.46 -19.57
CA PRO A 308 -15.21 -6.31 -19.23
C PRO A 308 -15.32 -5.38 -20.41
N SER A 309 -15.40 -4.08 -20.10
CA SER A 309 -15.09 -3.08 -21.11
C SER A 309 -13.80 -3.55 -21.78
N PRO A 310 -13.74 -3.68 -23.12
CA PRO A 310 -12.50 -4.02 -23.78
C PRO A 310 -11.41 -3.10 -23.21
N GLN A 311 -10.31 -3.70 -22.74
CA GLN A 311 -9.04 -2.98 -22.71
C GLN A 311 -8.90 -2.38 -24.11
N PRO A 312 -8.68 -1.06 -24.24
CA PRO A 312 -8.70 -0.44 -25.54
C PRO A 312 -7.67 -1.14 -26.41
N SER A 313 -8.16 -1.79 -27.47
CA SER A 313 -7.32 -2.07 -28.62
C SER A 313 -6.74 -0.73 -29.05
N THR A 314 -5.42 -0.59 -28.95
CA THR A 314 -4.69 0.50 -29.61
C THR A 314 -4.81 0.27 -31.12
N ASN A 315 -5.96 0.66 -31.66
CA ASN A 315 -6.23 0.89 -33.07
C ASN A 315 -7.49 1.76 -33.12
N GLU A 316 -7.41 2.94 -32.51
CA GLU A 316 -8.22 4.06 -32.98
C GLU A 316 -7.40 4.80 -34.03
N THR A 317 -7.85 4.66 -35.26
CA THR A 317 -7.68 5.69 -36.29
C THR A 317 -8.39 6.96 -35.80
N SER A 318 -7.69 7.77 -35.01
CA SER A 318 -7.99 9.18 -34.83
C SER A 318 -6.68 9.94 -35.01
N ASN A 319 -6.72 11.07 -35.71
CA ASN A 319 -5.57 11.95 -35.91
C ASN A 319 -5.20 12.72 -34.61
N GLU A 320 -5.46 12.17 -33.42
CA GLU A 320 -5.20 12.80 -32.13
C GLU A 320 -4.12 12.03 -31.34
N THR A 321 -3.24 12.77 -30.66
CA THR A 321 -2.10 12.22 -29.92
C THR A 321 -2.58 11.48 -28.65
N PRO A 322 -2.14 10.22 -28.39
CA PRO A 322 -2.59 9.44 -27.23
C PRO A 322 -2.21 10.09 -25.91
N LEU A 323 -3.11 10.10 -24.90
CA LEU A 323 -2.89 10.69 -23.57
C LEU A 323 -1.94 9.82 -22.73
N ILE A 324 -0.74 10.32 -22.44
CA ILE A 324 0.30 9.62 -21.69
C ILE A 324 0.83 10.58 -20.63
N PHE A 325 0.94 10.11 -19.38
CA PHE A 325 1.61 10.82 -18.30
C PHE A 325 3.01 10.23 -18.05
N THR A 326 3.93 11.07 -17.59
CA THR A 326 5.19 10.62 -16.96
C THR A 326 5.42 11.43 -15.69
N ILE A 327 6.03 10.82 -14.67
CA ILE A 327 6.46 11.51 -13.44
C ILE A 327 7.97 11.31 -13.31
N THR A 328 8.72 12.39 -13.14
CA THR A 328 10.19 12.38 -13.04
C THR A 328 10.66 13.15 -11.81
N PRO A 329 11.51 12.57 -10.95
CA PRO A 329 11.96 11.18 -10.96
C PRO A 329 10.81 10.20 -10.62
N ASP A 330 10.91 8.96 -11.10
CA ASP A 330 10.00 7.85 -10.79
C ASP A 330 10.21 7.30 -9.36
N ARG A 331 11.36 7.63 -8.73
CA ARG A 331 11.66 7.29 -7.34
C ARG A 331 12.55 8.33 -6.66
N VAL A 332 12.31 8.57 -5.37
CA VAL A 332 13.08 9.52 -4.53
C VAL A 332 13.33 8.94 -3.15
N LEU A 333 14.56 9.10 -2.65
CA LEU A 333 14.90 8.94 -1.25
C LEU A 333 14.76 10.30 -0.55
N ALA A 334 14.02 10.35 0.55
CA ALA A 334 13.74 11.58 1.28
C ALA A 334 13.72 11.33 2.79
N GLU A 335 14.02 12.38 3.56
CA GLU A 335 13.88 12.39 5.01
C GLU A 335 12.46 12.81 5.40
N PRO A 336 11.93 12.34 6.54
CA PRO A 336 10.68 12.86 7.08
C PRO A 336 10.74 14.38 7.26
N GLY A 337 9.65 15.08 6.92
CA GLY A 337 9.59 16.54 6.90
C GLY A 337 10.18 17.20 5.64
N GLN A 338 10.91 16.46 4.79
CA GLN A 338 11.54 17.01 3.59
C GLN A 338 10.49 17.32 2.50
N SER A 339 10.61 18.48 1.85
CA SER A 339 9.85 18.79 0.62
C SER A 339 10.60 18.27 -0.61
N ILE A 340 9.89 17.53 -1.46
CA ILE A 340 10.41 16.94 -2.70
C ILE A 340 9.56 17.38 -3.90
N ALA A 341 10.15 17.41 -5.09
CA ALA A 341 9.48 17.86 -6.30
C ALA A 341 9.49 16.79 -7.39
N PHE A 342 8.38 16.69 -8.11
CA PHE A 342 8.18 15.83 -9.27
C PHE A 342 7.85 16.68 -10.48
N VAL A 343 8.46 16.38 -11.62
CA VAL A 343 8.04 16.88 -12.92
C VAL A 343 7.02 15.90 -13.47
N VAL A 344 5.78 16.32 -13.61
CA VAL A 344 4.74 15.55 -14.29
C VAL A 344 4.66 16.05 -15.72
N ASN A 345 4.71 15.17 -16.72
CA ASN A 345 4.47 15.53 -18.11
C ASN A 345 3.21 14.85 -18.63
N THR A 346 2.61 15.43 -19.66
CA THR A 346 1.48 14.88 -20.40
C THR A 346 1.68 15.05 -21.91
N THR A 347 1.06 14.21 -22.72
CA THR A 347 1.01 14.41 -24.19
C THR A 347 -0.12 15.33 -24.64
N ARG A 348 -1.14 15.52 -23.80
CA ARG A 348 -2.28 16.42 -24.05
C ARG A 348 -2.47 17.38 -22.90
N GLU A 349 -2.69 18.64 -23.27
CA GLU A 349 -3.10 19.67 -22.34
C GLU A 349 -4.46 19.31 -21.72
N GLY A 350 -4.67 19.73 -20.47
CA GLY A 350 -5.82 19.37 -19.67
C GLY A 350 -5.50 19.26 -18.19
N THR A 351 -6.54 19.09 -17.38
CA THR A 351 -6.44 18.93 -15.93
C THR A 351 -6.69 17.48 -15.55
N TYR A 352 -5.80 16.88 -14.76
CA TYR A 352 -5.86 15.45 -14.42
C TYR A 352 -5.65 15.21 -12.92
N ASN A 353 -6.31 14.18 -12.39
CA ASN A 353 -6.21 13.77 -10.98
C ASN A 353 -4.88 13.08 -10.68
N MET A 354 -4.14 13.61 -9.71
CA MET A 354 -2.96 12.99 -9.13
C MET A 354 -3.20 12.62 -7.67
N THR A 355 -2.99 11.37 -7.31
CA THR A 355 -3.14 10.84 -5.93
C THR A 355 -1.78 10.71 -5.27
N ILE A 356 -1.70 10.98 -3.96
CA ILE A 356 -0.53 10.79 -3.13
C ILE A 356 -0.95 9.96 -1.92
N THR A 357 -0.35 8.80 -1.72
CA THR A 357 -0.64 7.88 -0.60
C THR A 357 0.59 7.69 0.27
N TRP A 358 0.48 7.93 1.57
CA TRP A 358 1.58 7.72 2.54
C TRP A 358 1.31 6.54 3.45
N TYR A 359 2.35 5.76 3.76
CA TYR A 359 2.28 4.53 4.54
C TYR A 359 3.15 4.63 5.79
N ARG A 360 2.64 4.08 6.90
CA ARG A 360 3.33 4.06 8.21
C ARG A 360 4.32 2.90 8.32
N TRP A 361 5.31 3.10 9.18
CA TRP A 361 6.21 2.04 9.66
C TRP A 361 5.64 1.43 10.95
N ASN A 362 5.48 0.11 11.00
CA ASN A 362 4.95 -0.59 12.18
C ASN A 362 6.06 -1.30 13.00
N PHE A 363 7.30 -0.84 12.86
CA PHE A 363 8.51 -1.35 13.53
C PHE A 363 9.05 -2.72 13.05
N GLY A 364 8.21 -3.61 12.51
CA GLY A 364 8.62 -4.91 11.94
C GLY A 364 8.42 -5.04 10.42
N GLY A 365 7.78 -4.05 9.79
CA GLY A 365 7.38 -4.04 8.39
C GLY A 365 6.66 -2.73 8.01
N TRP A 366 5.76 -2.77 7.03
CA TRP A 366 4.91 -1.62 6.68
C TRP A 366 3.44 -1.91 6.93
N ASP A 367 2.69 -0.86 7.24
CA ASP A 367 1.22 -0.92 7.31
C ASP A 367 0.62 -0.91 5.89
N TRP A 368 -0.49 -1.63 5.70
CA TRP A 368 -1.23 -1.70 4.45
C TRP A 368 -2.24 -0.55 4.31
N ASN A 369 -2.57 0.11 5.42
CA ASN A 369 -3.48 1.24 5.46
C ASN A 369 -2.72 2.54 5.20
N GLY A 370 -2.76 3.00 3.95
CA GLY A 370 -2.18 4.29 3.56
C GLY A 370 -3.18 5.44 3.69
N GLU A 371 -2.69 6.64 4.00
CA GLU A 371 -3.47 7.88 3.97
C GLU A 371 -3.34 8.50 2.57
N THR A 372 -4.45 8.57 1.81
CA THR A 372 -4.47 9.07 0.42
C THR A 372 -5.06 10.47 0.32
N ASN A 373 -4.34 11.37 -0.34
CA ASN A 373 -4.80 12.70 -0.75
C ASN A 373 -4.81 12.81 -2.28
N THR A 374 -5.83 13.47 -2.84
CA THR A 374 -5.95 13.71 -4.29
C THR A 374 -5.75 15.19 -4.60
N THR A 375 -4.94 15.49 -5.62
CA THR A 375 -4.63 16.84 -6.09
C THR A 375 -4.78 16.92 -7.61
N LEU A 376 -5.24 18.04 -8.16
CA LEU A 376 -5.32 18.25 -9.61
C LEU A 376 -3.97 18.76 -10.15
N VAL A 377 -3.61 18.33 -11.36
CA VAL A 377 -2.44 18.81 -12.11
C VAL A 377 -2.92 19.28 -13.49
N THR A 378 -2.73 20.57 -13.77
CA THR A 378 -3.22 21.23 -14.98
C THR A 378 -2.09 21.58 -15.93
N PHE A 379 -2.23 21.12 -17.17
CA PHE A 379 -1.29 21.35 -18.27
C PHE A 379 -1.92 22.34 -19.24
N ASN A 380 -1.76 23.64 -18.98
CA ASN A 380 -2.37 24.71 -19.77
C ASN A 380 -1.28 25.47 -20.56
N GLY A 381 -1.28 25.35 -21.89
CA GLY A 381 -0.23 25.91 -22.75
C GLY A 381 1.17 25.29 -22.57
N THR A 382 1.27 24.27 -21.73
CA THR A 382 2.50 23.53 -21.43
C THR A 382 2.17 22.05 -21.20
N LYS A 383 3.11 21.17 -21.55
CA LYS A 383 2.98 19.71 -21.40
C LYS A 383 3.77 19.16 -20.21
N SER A 384 4.28 20.04 -19.35
CA SER A 384 5.17 19.71 -18.24
C SER A 384 4.88 20.64 -17.05
N VAL A 385 4.65 20.07 -15.88
CA VAL A 385 4.29 20.78 -14.65
C VAL A 385 5.11 20.24 -13.49
N ILE A 386 5.59 21.09 -12.59
CA ILE A 386 6.32 20.68 -11.39
C ILE A 386 5.35 20.63 -10.20
N LYS A 387 5.22 19.48 -9.54
CA LYS A 387 4.52 19.33 -8.27
C LYS A 387 5.49 19.15 -7.11
N ARG A 388 5.34 19.95 -6.05
CA ARG A 388 6.03 19.74 -4.76
C ARG A 388 5.12 19.02 -3.75
N ILE A 389 5.67 18.09 -2.99
CA ILE A 389 5.00 17.40 -1.89
C ILE A 389 5.94 17.35 -0.67
N THR A 390 5.38 17.34 0.54
CA THR A 390 6.15 17.21 1.79
C THR A 390 5.96 15.81 2.36
N VAL A 391 7.06 15.16 2.73
CA VAL A 391 7.04 13.85 3.37
C VAL A 391 6.56 14.01 4.82
N PRO A 392 5.47 13.34 5.25
CA PRO A 392 5.03 13.37 6.64
C PRO A 392 6.10 12.82 7.60
N GLU A 393 6.19 13.37 8.80
CA GLU A 393 7.15 12.95 9.84
C GLU A 393 7.10 11.44 10.16
N TRP A 394 5.89 10.89 10.14
CA TRP A 394 5.61 9.47 10.43
C TRP A 394 5.71 8.57 9.19
N ALA A 395 5.85 9.14 7.98
CA ALA A 395 5.81 8.36 6.75
C ALA A 395 7.06 7.49 6.63
N TYR A 396 6.85 6.25 6.19
CA TYR A 396 7.93 5.35 5.79
C TYR A 396 8.13 5.32 4.28
N TYR A 397 7.01 5.33 3.56
CA TYR A 397 6.92 5.13 2.13
C TYR A 397 5.74 5.94 1.57
N GLY A 398 5.84 6.40 0.33
CA GLY A 398 4.78 7.12 -0.36
C GLY A 398 4.67 6.78 -1.84
N GLU A 399 3.45 6.85 -2.38
CA GLU A 399 3.17 6.68 -3.81
C GLU A 399 2.49 7.92 -4.36
N VAL A 400 2.97 8.42 -5.51
CA VAL A 400 2.37 9.52 -6.26
C VAL A 400 1.91 8.97 -7.60
N ARG A 401 0.64 9.10 -7.97
CA ARG A 401 0.07 8.51 -9.19
C ARG A 401 -0.77 9.50 -9.97
N ILE A 402 -0.61 9.56 -11.29
CA ILE A 402 -1.46 10.35 -12.22
C ILE A 402 -1.67 9.56 -13.51
N GLY A 403 -2.92 9.23 -13.83
CA GLY A 403 -3.23 8.25 -14.87
C GLY A 403 -2.49 6.92 -14.62
N ASN A 404 -1.72 6.45 -15.60
CA ASN A 404 -0.88 5.24 -15.48
C ASN A 404 0.55 5.52 -14.94
N ALA A 405 0.93 6.79 -14.77
CA ALA A 405 2.26 7.14 -14.28
C ALA A 405 2.31 7.11 -12.74
N MET A 406 3.42 6.62 -12.21
CA MET A 406 3.65 6.51 -10.76
C MET A 406 5.08 6.93 -10.41
N ALA A 407 5.22 7.67 -9.33
CA ALA A 407 6.48 7.88 -8.63
C ALA A 407 6.41 7.39 -7.19
N ARG A 408 7.56 6.98 -6.63
CA ARG A 408 7.66 6.41 -5.28
C ARG A 408 8.60 7.22 -4.40
N VAL A 409 8.22 7.40 -3.13
CA VAL A 409 9.00 8.12 -2.13
C VAL A 409 9.39 7.16 -1.02
N TYR A 410 10.65 7.13 -0.66
CA TYR A 410 11.17 6.25 0.38
C TYR A 410 11.85 7.06 1.47
N THR A 411 11.68 6.61 2.72
CA THR A 411 12.43 7.11 3.87
C THR A 411 13.24 5.99 4.49
N LEU A 412 14.35 6.33 5.14
CA LEU A 412 15.19 5.36 5.85
C LEU A 412 14.63 5.06 7.24
N ARG A 413 14.46 3.79 7.57
CA ARG A 413 14.16 3.32 8.94
C ARG A 413 15.12 2.19 9.34
N PRO A 414 15.43 2.03 10.63
CA PRO A 414 16.21 0.91 11.11
C PRO A 414 15.49 -0.41 10.81
N ASN A 415 16.20 -1.33 10.16
CA ASN A 415 15.74 -2.67 9.85
C ASN A 415 16.64 -3.66 10.57
N LEU A 416 16.02 -4.49 11.40
CA LEU A 416 16.70 -5.52 12.19
C LEU A 416 16.39 -6.88 11.58
N TRP A 417 17.40 -7.72 11.47
CA TRP A 417 17.21 -9.12 11.12
C TRP A 417 18.12 -9.98 11.98
N GLY A 418 17.66 -11.19 12.29
CA GLY A 418 18.42 -12.12 13.10
C GLY A 418 18.09 -13.56 12.74
N SER A 419 19.04 -14.44 13.05
CA SER A 419 18.92 -15.88 12.89
C SER A 419 19.48 -16.55 14.13
N ALA A 420 18.81 -17.58 14.60
CA ALA A 420 19.24 -18.38 15.74
C ALA A 420 19.41 -19.84 15.31
N TRP A 421 20.45 -20.50 15.81
CA TRP A 421 20.79 -21.87 15.47
C TRP A 421 21.10 -22.67 16.74
N ILE A 422 20.71 -23.93 16.76
CA ILE A 422 21.13 -24.87 17.81
C ILE A 422 21.66 -26.15 17.18
N ASN A 423 22.75 -26.68 17.71
CA ASN A 423 23.30 -27.93 17.21
C ASN A 423 22.38 -29.11 17.59
N LEU A 424 22.32 -30.12 16.72
CA LEU A 424 21.65 -31.39 16.99
C LEU A 424 22.66 -32.53 16.95
N THR A 425 22.49 -33.50 17.84
CA THR A 425 23.24 -34.75 17.85
C THR A 425 22.28 -35.94 17.86
N TYR A 426 22.65 -37.04 17.21
CA TYR A 426 21.88 -38.27 17.21
C TYR A 426 22.75 -39.45 17.66
N SER A 427 22.18 -40.34 18.48
CA SER A 427 22.76 -41.63 18.82
C SER A 427 21.67 -42.72 18.82
N PRO A 428 21.98 -43.97 18.43
CA PRO A 428 21.03 -45.08 18.49
C PRO A 428 20.49 -45.38 19.90
N GLU A 429 21.22 -45.00 20.96
CA GLU A 429 20.81 -45.26 22.34
C GLU A 429 19.98 -44.14 22.94
N ALA A 430 20.29 -42.88 22.60
CA ALA A 430 19.69 -41.71 23.24
C ALA A 430 18.77 -40.89 22.33
N GLY A 431 18.67 -41.26 21.05
CA GLY A 431 17.88 -40.54 20.05
C GLY A 431 18.48 -39.18 19.68
N LEU A 432 17.64 -38.29 19.18
CA LEU A 432 17.98 -36.92 18.82
C LEU A 432 18.06 -36.02 20.09
N LYS A 433 19.10 -35.19 20.19
CA LYS A 433 19.33 -34.24 21.29
C LYS A 433 19.78 -32.88 20.77
N THR A 434 19.27 -31.81 21.37
CA THR A 434 19.76 -30.44 21.21
C THR A 434 21.05 -30.20 21.99
N GLY A 435 21.89 -29.31 21.48
CA GLY A 435 23.00 -28.72 22.23
C GLY A 435 22.51 -27.79 23.35
N ASP A 436 23.44 -27.29 24.16
CA ASP A 436 23.21 -26.40 25.30
C ASP A 436 23.43 -24.90 24.96
N THR A 437 23.70 -24.60 23.69
CA THR A 437 24.11 -23.27 23.24
C THR A 437 23.38 -22.90 21.95
N LEU A 438 22.64 -21.79 21.99
CA LEU A 438 22.11 -21.10 20.82
C LEU A 438 23.19 -20.20 20.23
N MET A 439 23.50 -20.39 18.95
CA MET A 439 24.35 -19.51 18.15
C MET A 439 23.45 -18.51 17.43
N ILE A 440 23.63 -17.23 17.71
CA ILE A 440 22.75 -16.17 17.23
C ILE A 440 23.57 -15.16 16.44
N SER A 441 23.11 -14.84 15.23
CA SER A 441 23.74 -13.85 14.36
C SER A 441 22.70 -12.98 13.69
N GLY A 442 23.02 -11.73 13.43
CA GLY A 442 22.11 -10.83 12.73
C GLY A 442 22.77 -9.55 12.26
N GLY A 443 21.94 -8.62 11.82
CA GLY A 443 22.35 -7.31 11.37
C GLY A 443 21.31 -6.24 11.66
N LEU A 444 21.79 -5.03 11.87
CA LEU A 444 20.99 -3.82 12.01
C LEU A 444 21.52 -2.79 11.01
N GLU A 445 20.67 -2.38 10.08
CA GLU A 445 21.02 -1.42 9.03
C GLU A 445 19.84 -0.49 8.76
N ASN A 446 20.10 0.69 8.20
CA ASN A 446 19.01 1.50 7.69
C ASN A 446 18.54 0.94 6.35
N ARG A 447 17.23 0.83 6.16
CA ARG A 447 16.65 0.35 4.91
C ARG A 447 15.46 1.18 4.49
N THR A 448 15.17 1.13 3.20
CA THR A 448 13.90 1.57 2.61
C THR A 448 13.00 0.35 2.38
N LYS A 449 11.72 0.57 2.08
CA LYS A 449 10.75 -0.49 1.77
C LYS A 449 11.27 -1.45 0.68
N ASP A 450 11.77 -0.89 -0.42
CA ASP A 450 12.39 -1.62 -1.53
C ASP A 450 13.89 -1.33 -1.58
N TRP A 451 14.68 -2.24 -2.16
CA TRP A 451 16.13 -2.07 -2.29
C TRP A 451 16.52 -1.56 -3.68
N PHE A 452 17.43 -0.59 -3.73
CA PHE A 452 17.96 -0.02 -4.97
C PHE A 452 19.49 0.06 -4.95
N TYR A 453 20.13 -0.42 -6.03
CA TYR A 453 21.59 -0.41 -6.17
C TYR A 453 22.18 1.01 -6.00
N ASP A 454 21.56 2.03 -6.59
CA ASP A 454 22.01 3.43 -6.51
C ASP A 454 22.02 4.01 -5.09
N TRP A 455 21.31 3.37 -4.16
CA TRP A 455 21.17 3.80 -2.76
C TRP A 455 21.98 2.94 -1.78
N GLU A 456 22.83 2.03 -2.28
CA GLU A 456 23.63 1.12 -1.45
C GLU A 456 24.42 1.83 -0.33
N LYS A 457 24.97 3.01 -0.63
CA LYS A 457 25.70 3.83 0.37
C LYS A 457 24.86 4.27 1.58
N PHE A 458 23.53 4.32 1.45
CA PHE A 458 22.60 4.69 2.51
C PHE A 458 22.16 3.49 3.35
N TYR A 459 22.36 2.26 2.86
CA TYR A 459 21.99 1.01 3.55
C TYR A 459 23.11 0.45 4.43
N ARG A 460 24.03 1.30 4.88
CA ARG A 460 25.15 0.85 5.72
C ARG A 460 24.64 0.40 7.08
N GLY A 461 25.32 -0.59 7.64
CA GLY A 461 25.06 -1.09 8.97
C GLY A 461 25.21 0.01 10.04
N LEU A 462 24.36 -0.07 11.06
CA LEU A 462 24.41 0.84 12.19
C LEU A 462 25.42 0.31 13.22
N ALA A 463 26.61 0.92 13.26
CA ALA A 463 27.71 0.48 14.09
C ALA A 463 27.58 0.86 15.57
N ASN A 464 28.07 0.00 16.47
CA ASN A 464 28.10 0.20 17.93
C ASN A 464 26.72 0.45 18.57
N GLU A 465 25.65 0.02 17.91
CA GLU A 465 24.29 0.01 18.45
C GLU A 465 24.06 -1.22 19.33
N THR A 466 23.16 -1.11 20.31
CA THR A 466 22.84 -2.23 21.22
C THR A 466 21.59 -2.95 20.77
N VAL A 467 21.70 -4.26 20.56
CA VAL A 467 20.60 -5.17 20.24
C VAL A 467 20.29 -6.02 21.46
N TYR A 468 19.01 -6.11 21.81
CA TYR A 468 18.48 -6.92 22.91
C TYR A 468 17.92 -8.21 22.33
N ILE A 469 18.32 -9.34 22.92
CA ILE A 469 17.99 -10.69 22.49
C ILE A 469 17.25 -11.36 23.63
N PHE A 470 15.97 -11.64 23.43
CA PHE A 470 15.11 -12.26 24.41
C PHE A 470 14.80 -13.69 24.01
N THR A 471 14.88 -14.59 24.99
CA THR A 471 14.52 -16.01 24.87
C THR A 471 13.58 -16.38 26.03
N PRO A 472 12.88 -17.52 25.98
CA PRO A 472 12.11 -18.02 27.12
C PRO A 472 12.91 -18.21 28.40
N TRP A 473 14.24 -18.30 28.31
CA TRP A 473 15.12 -18.55 29.44
C TRP A 473 15.89 -17.31 29.94
N GLY A 474 15.74 -16.16 29.26
CA GLY A 474 16.34 -14.91 29.70
C GLY A 474 16.74 -13.97 28.57
N VAL A 475 17.47 -12.91 28.94
CA VAL A 475 17.84 -11.78 28.08
C VAL A 475 19.35 -11.68 27.93
N LYS A 476 19.81 -11.41 26.70
CA LYS A 476 21.20 -11.11 26.37
C LYS A 476 21.28 -9.83 25.54
N THR A 477 22.32 -9.03 25.74
CA THR A 477 22.57 -7.83 24.91
C THR A 477 23.89 -7.98 24.15
N VAL A 478 23.92 -7.49 22.92
CA VAL A 478 25.12 -7.48 22.07
C VAL A 478 25.26 -6.13 21.37
N LYS A 479 26.49 -5.73 21.05
CA LYS A 479 26.77 -4.54 20.25
C LYS A 479 27.05 -4.92 18.80
N THR A 480 26.61 -4.10 17.86
CA THR A 480 26.93 -4.25 16.45
C THR A 480 28.38 -3.82 16.15
N ASP A 481 29.00 -4.49 15.19
CA ASP A 481 30.31 -4.13 14.64
C ASP A 481 30.24 -2.95 13.64
N GLU A 482 31.34 -2.65 12.95
CA GLU A 482 31.42 -1.52 11.99
C GLU A 482 30.46 -1.68 10.79
N ASP A 483 30.09 -2.91 10.45
CA ASP A 483 29.16 -3.23 9.35
C ASP A 483 27.72 -3.46 9.87
N GLY A 484 27.45 -3.11 11.12
CA GLY A 484 26.13 -3.29 11.74
C GLY A 484 25.77 -4.75 12.03
N ARG A 485 26.72 -5.69 11.97
CA ARG A 485 26.49 -7.12 12.22
C ARG A 485 26.74 -7.45 13.69
N PHE A 486 26.12 -8.53 14.17
CA PHE A 486 26.36 -9.05 15.52
C PHE A 486 26.34 -10.57 15.55
N ASN A 487 27.08 -11.16 16.50
CA ASN A 487 27.08 -12.59 16.78
C ASN A 487 27.22 -12.82 18.29
N VAL A 488 26.42 -13.72 18.86
CA VAL A 488 26.45 -14.08 20.28
C VAL A 488 26.01 -15.52 20.51
N ASN A 489 26.60 -16.15 21.53
CA ASN A 489 26.16 -17.44 22.03
C ASN A 489 25.32 -17.25 23.29
N VAL A 490 24.16 -17.91 23.35
CA VAL A 490 23.23 -17.90 24.49
C VAL A 490 23.08 -19.31 25.02
N SER A 491 23.43 -19.52 26.29
CA SER A 491 23.23 -20.81 26.95
C SER A 491 21.73 -21.06 27.17
N VAL A 492 21.28 -22.25 26.80
CA VAL A 492 19.90 -22.71 27.01
C VAL A 492 19.93 -24.02 27.79
N PRO A 493 18.89 -24.32 28.59
CA PRO A 493 18.79 -25.63 29.22
C PRO A 493 18.92 -26.73 28.17
N SER A 494 19.72 -27.76 28.45
CA SER A 494 19.73 -28.98 27.64
C SER A 494 18.42 -29.74 27.90
N GLU A 495 17.32 -29.21 27.41
CA GLU A 495 16.03 -29.88 27.43
C GLU A 495 16.02 -30.91 26.30
N ARG A 496 15.44 -32.09 26.58
CA ARG A 496 15.03 -33.00 25.52
C ARG A 496 14.14 -32.17 24.58
N LEU A 497 14.35 -32.24 23.26
CA LEU A 497 13.37 -31.69 22.31
C LEU A 497 11.97 -32.14 22.73
N PRO A 498 10.92 -31.31 22.56
CA PRO A 498 9.56 -31.64 22.93
C PRO A 498 9.24 -33.08 22.52
N ASP A 499 8.52 -33.79 23.38
CA ASP A 499 8.37 -35.26 23.34
C ASP A 499 7.70 -35.81 22.07
N MET A 500 7.39 -34.95 21.09
CA MET A 500 6.77 -35.29 19.82
C MET A 500 7.54 -34.70 18.62
N VAL A 501 7.61 -35.49 17.56
CA VAL A 501 8.33 -35.28 16.28
C VAL A 501 7.88 -34.01 15.50
N TRP A 502 7.01 -33.19 16.07
CA TRP A 502 6.17 -32.21 15.38
C TRP A 502 6.42 -30.74 15.78
N ASP A 503 7.03 -30.45 16.93
CA ASP A 503 7.25 -29.06 17.36
C ASP A 503 8.65 -28.56 16.95
N ARG A 504 8.69 -27.61 16.02
CA ARG A 504 9.83 -26.70 15.95
C ARG A 504 9.50 -25.53 16.88
N HIS A 505 10.53 -24.88 17.41
CA HIS A 505 10.53 -23.51 17.97
C HIS A 505 10.53 -23.37 19.51
N PRO A 506 11.72 -23.28 20.12
CA PRO A 506 12.02 -22.11 20.94
C PRO A 506 12.13 -20.87 20.05
N GLU A 507 11.51 -19.77 20.45
CA GLU A 507 11.53 -18.50 19.69
C GLU A 507 12.49 -17.48 20.32
N VAL A 508 13.13 -16.69 19.47
CA VAL A 508 14.07 -15.63 19.85
C VAL A 508 13.53 -14.31 19.32
N LEU A 509 13.40 -13.32 20.20
CA LEU A 509 13.00 -11.96 19.86
C LEU A 509 14.21 -11.02 19.91
N PHE A 510 14.45 -10.32 18.81
CA PHE A 510 15.42 -9.23 18.72
C PHE A 510 14.70 -7.90 18.83
N LEU A 511 15.27 -6.97 19.60
CA LEU A 511 14.72 -5.62 19.79
C LEU A 511 15.85 -4.58 19.77
N HIS A 512 15.56 -3.44 19.15
CA HIS A 512 16.42 -2.26 19.15
C HIS A 512 15.71 -1.07 19.81
N ARG A 513 16.47 -0.09 20.31
CA ARG A 513 15.92 1.11 20.97
C ARG A 513 14.93 1.90 20.13
N SER A 514 14.98 1.83 18.80
CA SER A 514 14.01 2.48 17.92
C SER A 514 12.61 1.84 17.95
N GLY A 515 12.44 0.70 18.62
CA GLY A 515 11.23 -0.12 18.56
C GLY A 515 11.28 -1.18 17.46
N ALA A 516 12.27 -1.12 16.55
CA ALA A 516 12.49 -2.13 15.53
C ALA A 516 12.69 -3.50 16.18
N TYR A 517 11.97 -4.50 15.69
CA TYR A 517 11.98 -5.85 16.24
C TYR A 517 11.99 -6.88 15.14
N GLU A 518 12.49 -8.07 15.48
CA GLU A 518 12.40 -9.25 14.62
C GLU A 518 12.19 -10.48 15.52
N GLY A 519 11.22 -11.33 15.18
CA GLY A 519 11.05 -12.63 15.80
C GLY A 519 11.61 -13.70 14.88
N THR A 520 12.53 -14.52 15.35
CA THR A 520 13.04 -15.67 14.58
C THR A 520 12.86 -16.96 15.35
N THR A 521 12.87 -18.05 14.60
CA THR A 521 12.92 -19.38 15.18
C THR A 521 14.32 -19.91 15.23
N VAL A 522 14.55 -20.77 16.22
CA VAL A 522 15.80 -21.51 16.31
C VAL A 522 15.81 -22.57 15.22
N ASP A 523 16.71 -22.41 14.26
CA ASP A 523 16.97 -23.40 13.21
C ASP A 523 17.93 -24.50 13.74
N THR A 524 17.81 -25.67 13.15
CA THR A 524 18.60 -26.85 13.51
C THR A 524 19.21 -27.45 12.25
N PRO A 525 20.48 -27.91 12.27
CA PRO A 525 21.06 -28.64 11.14
C PRO A 525 20.17 -29.82 10.71
N ARG A 526 20.02 -30.03 9.40
CA ARG A 526 19.19 -31.12 8.85
C ARG A 526 20.03 -32.09 8.04
N ALA A 527 19.94 -33.38 8.33
CA ALA A 527 20.58 -34.40 7.50
C ALA A 527 19.94 -34.41 6.09
N ARG A 528 20.71 -34.75 5.05
CA ARG A 528 20.23 -34.71 3.67
C ARG A 528 19.96 -36.11 3.15
N VAL A 529 18.80 -36.30 2.53
CA VAL A 529 18.47 -37.52 1.79
C VAL A 529 18.59 -37.23 0.29
N PHE A 530 19.54 -37.89 -0.34
CA PHE A 530 19.72 -37.85 -1.78
C PHE A 530 19.04 -39.06 -2.39
N VAL A 531 18.01 -38.81 -3.20
CA VAL A 531 17.36 -39.83 -4.02
C VAL A 531 17.70 -39.57 -5.47
N ASN A 532 18.37 -40.54 -6.08
CA ASN A 532 18.64 -40.57 -7.51
C ASN A 532 17.83 -41.70 -8.13
N MET A 533 16.84 -41.35 -8.94
CA MET A 533 16.02 -42.30 -9.66
C MET A 533 16.42 -42.31 -11.13
N THR A 534 16.95 -43.44 -11.59
CA THR A 534 17.33 -43.65 -12.98
C THR A 534 16.53 -44.80 -13.58
N SER A 535 16.74 -45.09 -14.86
CA SER A 535 16.14 -46.25 -15.52
C SER A 535 16.55 -47.60 -14.90
N ASP A 536 17.64 -47.65 -14.15
CA ASP A 536 18.20 -48.88 -13.57
C ASP A 536 17.70 -49.14 -12.14
N GLY A 537 17.02 -48.16 -11.54
CA GLY A 537 16.44 -48.24 -10.21
C GLY A 537 16.51 -46.93 -9.42
N VAL A 538 16.22 -47.03 -8.12
CA VAL A 538 16.26 -45.93 -7.17
C VAL A 538 17.46 -46.11 -6.26
N ARG A 539 18.36 -45.12 -6.19
CA ARG A 539 19.45 -45.06 -5.22
C ARG A 539 19.16 -43.98 -4.19
N ILE A 540 19.31 -44.33 -2.92
CA ILE A 540 19.05 -43.46 -1.78
C ILE A 540 20.33 -43.37 -0.95
N ASN A 541 20.80 -42.18 -0.64
CA ASN A 541 21.93 -41.94 0.25
C ASN A 541 21.56 -40.90 1.31
N ILE A 542 22.01 -41.11 2.55
CA ILE A 542 21.93 -40.13 3.64
C ILE A 542 23.30 -39.48 3.77
N GLU A 543 23.33 -38.19 3.50
CA GLU A 543 24.49 -37.33 3.62
C GLU A 543 24.38 -36.49 4.90
N PRO A 544 25.49 -36.12 5.53
CA PRO A 544 25.44 -35.23 6.68
C PRO A 544 24.87 -33.87 6.28
N ALA A 545 24.32 -33.18 7.28
CA ALA A 545 23.88 -31.81 7.17
C ALA A 545 25.04 -30.90 6.74
N ASP A 546 24.82 -30.13 5.68
CA ASP A 546 25.79 -29.19 5.11
C ASP A 546 25.01 -27.94 4.72
N ASP A 547 24.95 -27.04 5.70
CA ASP A 547 24.29 -25.76 5.59
C ASP A 547 25.36 -24.68 5.45
N ARG A 548 25.33 -23.97 4.32
CA ARG A 548 26.28 -22.89 3.99
C ARG A 548 27.76 -23.32 4.04
N GLY A 549 28.06 -24.58 3.72
CA GLY A 549 29.43 -25.11 3.66
C GLY A 549 29.99 -25.61 5.00
N ILE A 550 29.16 -25.70 6.04
CA ILE A 550 29.52 -26.29 7.33
C ILE A 550 28.94 -27.70 7.43
N ASP A 551 29.81 -28.72 7.45
CA ASP A 551 29.43 -30.11 7.73
C ASP A 551 29.21 -30.30 9.24
N TRP A 552 27.95 -30.43 9.65
CA TRP A 552 27.58 -30.62 11.05
C TRP A 552 27.71 -32.08 11.52
N GLY A 553 28.02 -33.01 10.62
CA GLY A 553 28.18 -34.43 10.93
C GLY A 553 26.90 -35.16 11.37
N LEU A 554 25.74 -34.49 11.36
CA LEU A 554 24.46 -35.09 11.75
C LEU A 554 24.02 -36.15 10.73
N LYS A 555 23.91 -37.41 11.18
CA LYS A 555 23.32 -38.51 10.42
C LYS A 555 22.24 -39.18 11.26
N THR A 556 21.03 -39.29 10.71
CA THR A 556 19.90 -39.97 11.35
C THR A 556 19.33 -41.03 10.41
N PRO A 557 18.91 -42.20 10.92
CA PRO A 557 18.16 -43.13 10.11
C PRO A 557 16.81 -42.53 9.72
N THR A 558 16.23 -43.08 8.65
CA THR A 558 14.95 -42.59 8.12
C THR A 558 14.16 -43.70 7.46
N VAL A 559 12.86 -43.47 7.28
CA VAL A 559 12.04 -44.20 6.31
C VAL A 559 11.97 -43.39 5.02
N VAL A 560 12.15 -44.05 3.87
CA VAL A 560 11.84 -43.51 2.55
C VAL A 560 10.77 -44.37 1.91
N GLU A 561 9.70 -43.74 1.50
CA GLU A 561 8.59 -44.34 0.78
C GLU A 561 8.50 -43.79 -0.63
N PHE A 562 8.16 -44.63 -1.61
CA PHE A 562 7.91 -44.15 -2.97
C PHE A 562 6.91 -45.01 -3.76
N GLY A 563 6.25 -44.35 -4.71
CA GLY A 563 5.29 -44.96 -5.63
C GLY A 563 4.91 -44.00 -6.76
N GLN A 564 4.27 -44.51 -7.81
CA GLN A 564 3.72 -43.66 -8.87
C GLN A 564 2.63 -42.76 -8.29
N TYR A 565 2.54 -41.53 -8.77
CA TYR A 565 1.71 -40.49 -8.16
C TYR A 565 0.95 -39.68 -9.21
N PHE A 566 -0.30 -39.33 -8.93
CA PHE A 566 -1.10 -38.39 -9.73
C PHE A 566 -2.23 -37.80 -8.89
N ASP A 567 -2.46 -36.50 -9.05
CA ASP A 567 -3.54 -35.74 -8.38
C ASP A 567 -3.65 -36.07 -6.87
N TRP A 568 -2.55 -35.86 -6.14
CA TRP A 568 -2.48 -36.05 -4.68
C TRP A 568 -2.64 -37.50 -4.18
N LYS A 569 -2.58 -38.50 -5.07
CA LYS A 569 -2.71 -39.91 -4.69
C LYS A 569 -1.63 -40.79 -5.31
N TYR A 570 -1.18 -41.79 -4.55
CA TYR A 570 -0.40 -42.90 -5.08
C TYR A 570 -1.24 -43.76 -6.02
N ILE A 571 -0.64 -44.26 -7.10
CA ILE A 571 -1.27 -45.16 -8.07
C ILE A 571 -0.72 -46.56 -7.86
N GLY A 572 -1.55 -47.45 -7.33
CA GLY A 572 -1.22 -48.86 -7.19
C GLY A 572 -0.18 -49.20 -6.12
N ASN A 573 1.00 -49.68 -6.53
CA ASN A 573 2.01 -50.21 -5.61
C ASN A 573 2.80 -49.10 -4.92
N VAL A 574 3.08 -49.28 -3.63
CA VAL A 574 3.90 -48.34 -2.82
C VAL A 574 4.93 -49.13 -2.02
N THR A 575 6.19 -48.70 -2.12
CA THR A 575 7.33 -49.31 -1.44
C THR A 575 7.78 -48.43 -0.28
N SER A 576 8.10 -49.01 0.88
CA SER A 576 8.61 -48.27 2.05
C SER A 576 9.84 -48.98 2.62
N LEU A 577 10.88 -48.20 2.93
CA LEU A 577 12.21 -48.70 3.27
C LEU A 577 12.80 -47.96 4.47
N TYR A 578 13.35 -48.71 5.42
CA TYR A 578 14.23 -48.15 6.46
C TYR A 578 15.65 -47.99 5.90
N VAL A 579 16.24 -46.80 6.04
CA VAL A 579 17.56 -46.44 5.51
C VAL A 579 18.40 -45.84 6.63
N THR A 580 19.59 -46.38 6.86
CA THR A 580 20.55 -45.89 7.86
C THR A 580 21.69 -45.07 7.26
N SER A 581 22.12 -45.41 6.05
CA SER A 581 23.16 -44.69 5.31
C SER A 581 22.92 -44.67 3.80
N ASN A 582 22.61 -45.82 3.20
CA ASN A 582 22.24 -45.92 1.80
C ASN A 582 21.30 -47.09 1.56
N ALA A 583 20.56 -47.04 0.44
CA ALA A 583 19.72 -48.12 -0.04
C ALA A 583 19.65 -48.08 -1.58
N THR A 584 19.52 -49.25 -2.21
CA THR A 584 19.30 -49.35 -3.66
C THR A 584 18.11 -50.26 -3.92
N VAL A 585 17.17 -49.76 -4.73
CA VAL A 585 16.01 -50.52 -5.21
C VAL A 585 16.17 -50.74 -6.72
N PRO A 586 16.52 -51.96 -7.17
CA PRO A 586 16.71 -52.25 -8.59
C PRO A 586 15.37 -52.30 -9.35
N GLY A 587 15.31 -51.78 -10.58
CA GLY A 587 14.15 -51.96 -11.47
C GLY A 587 13.99 -50.91 -12.60
N ASN A 588 13.28 -51.28 -13.66
CA ASN A 588 12.90 -50.39 -14.76
C ASN A 588 11.76 -49.45 -14.34
N VAL A 589 12.06 -48.18 -14.11
CA VAL A 589 11.07 -47.13 -13.81
C VAL A 589 10.55 -46.50 -15.11
N SER A 590 9.23 -46.52 -15.36
CA SER A 590 8.63 -45.91 -16.55
C SER A 590 8.55 -44.39 -16.45
N PRO A 591 8.56 -43.64 -17.58
CA PRO A 591 8.30 -42.20 -17.57
C PRO A 591 6.98 -41.87 -16.86
N GLY A 592 6.99 -40.85 -16.01
CA GLY A 592 5.85 -40.48 -15.20
C GLY A 592 6.24 -39.75 -13.92
N VAL A 593 5.23 -39.48 -13.09
CA VAL A 593 5.37 -38.76 -11.84
C VAL A 593 5.39 -39.75 -10.67
N TYR A 594 6.36 -39.59 -9.77
CA TYR A 594 6.54 -40.44 -8.59
C TYR A 594 6.60 -39.56 -7.35
N LEU A 595 5.95 -39.97 -6.28
CA LEU A 595 6.02 -39.28 -4.99
C LEU A 595 6.95 -40.06 -4.08
N PHE A 596 7.90 -39.37 -3.46
CA PHE A 596 8.72 -39.89 -2.40
C PHE A 596 8.38 -39.21 -1.09
N LYS A 597 8.14 -39.95 -0.01
CA LYS A 597 7.91 -39.41 1.34
C LYS A 597 9.00 -39.88 2.32
N ILE A 598 9.44 -39.01 3.23
CA ILE A 598 10.45 -39.30 4.24
C ILE A 598 9.87 -39.13 5.65
N LEU A 599 10.29 -40.01 6.57
CA LEU A 599 9.97 -39.91 7.99
C LEU A 599 11.25 -40.16 8.83
N PRO A 600 11.62 -39.27 9.79
CA PRO A 600 10.83 -38.16 10.33
C PRO A 600 10.87 -36.86 9.50
N ASN A 601 9.79 -36.06 9.58
CA ASN A 601 9.53 -34.93 8.66
C ASN A 601 10.40 -33.67 8.91
N ASN A 602 10.96 -33.48 10.12
CA ASN A 602 11.42 -32.14 10.50
C ASN A 602 12.94 -31.89 10.46
N TRP A 603 13.79 -32.93 10.38
CA TRP A 603 15.26 -32.80 10.42
C TRP A 603 15.98 -33.47 9.24
N LEU A 604 15.20 -33.87 8.23
CA LEU A 604 15.69 -34.46 7.00
C LEU A 604 15.19 -33.64 5.81
N CYS A 605 16.08 -33.32 4.88
CA CYS A 605 15.74 -32.59 3.67
C CYS A 605 16.20 -33.33 2.41
N TYR A 606 15.47 -33.17 1.32
CA TYR A 606 15.94 -33.64 0.03
C TYR A 606 17.04 -32.74 -0.52
N ARG A 607 18.11 -33.34 -1.04
CA ARG A 607 19.13 -32.62 -1.84
C ARG A 607 18.66 -32.50 -3.29
N ASP A 608 18.80 -31.32 -3.90
CA ASP A 608 18.46 -31.14 -5.32
C ASP A 608 19.47 -31.83 -6.24
N PRO A 609 19.02 -32.55 -7.30
CA PRO A 609 19.90 -33.10 -8.33
C PRO A 609 20.81 -32.05 -9.02
N GLU A 610 20.37 -30.79 -9.14
CA GLU A 610 21.15 -29.70 -9.77
C GLU A 610 22.09 -28.97 -8.79
N GLY A 611 22.23 -29.47 -7.56
CA GLY A 611 23.14 -28.90 -6.56
C GLY A 611 22.55 -27.77 -5.70
N GLY A 612 21.30 -27.37 -5.97
CA GLY A 612 20.54 -26.48 -5.11
C GLY A 612 20.22 -27.11 -3.74
N VAL A 613 20.23 -26.30 -2.68
CA VAL A 613 19.86 -26.75 -1.34
C VAL A 613 18.39 -26.38 -1.12
N GLY A 614 17.47 -27.33 -1.33
CA GLY A 614 16.04 -27.16 -1.04
C GLY A 614 15.70 -27.15 0.46
N CYS A 615 16.65 -26.76 1.32
CA CYS A 615 16.51 -26.77 2.77
C CYS A 615 16.13 -25.36 3.26
N SER A 616 14.97 -24.86 2.89
CA SER A 616 14.45 -23.64 3.54
C SER A 616 13.93 -24.01 4.94
N ALA A 617 14.33 -23.22 5.95
CA ALA A 617 13.71 -23.26 7.26
C ALA A 617 12.19 -23.07 7.08
N GLY A 618 11.40 -24.01 7.61
CA GLY A 618 9.93 -23.98 7.52
C GLY A 618 9.27 -24.75 6.36
N SER A 619 9.99 -25.32 5.39
CA SER A 619 9.33 -26.20 4.41
C SER A 619 8.92 -27.53 5.07
N GLN A 620 7.61 -27.77 5.15
CA GLN A 620 7.00 -28.97 5.75
C GLN A 620 7.01 -30.20 4.82
N THR A 621 7.77 -30.16 3.72
CA THR A 621 7.69 -31.18 2.69
C THR A 621 8.85 -32.18 2.80
N THR A 622 8.68 -33.23 3.61
CA THR A 622 9.39 -34.49 3.38
C THR A 622 8.82 -35.32 2.24
N GLU A 623 7.88 -34.74 1.50
CA GLU A 623 7.41 -35.29 0.25
C GLU A 623 8.04 -34.57 -0.94
N ARG A 624 8.54 -35.34 -1.92
CA ARG A 624 9.12 -34.80 -3.13
C ARG A 624 8.60 -35.56 -4.34
N ILE A 625 8.15 -34.79 -5.32
CA ILE A 625 7.73 -35.31 -6.61
C ILE A 625 8.98 -35.44 -7.49
N TYR A 626 9.16 -36.62 -8.05
CA TYR A 626 10.20 -36.90 -9.03
C TYR A 626 9.56 -37.19 -10.39
N TYR A 627 10.10 -36.54 -11.41
CA TYR A 627 9.67 -36.70 -12.79
C TYR A 627 10.67 -37.58 -13.53
N VAL A 628 10.19 -38.70 -14.06
CA VAL A 628 11.01 -39.56 -14.93
C VAL A 628 10.79 -39.09 -16.37
N THR A 629 11.78 -38.37 -16.90
CA THR A 629 11.71 -37.66 -18.20
C THR A 629 12.46 -38.37 -19.33
N ARG A 630 12.75 -39.68 -19.22
CA ARG A 630 13.55 -40.41 -20.22
C ARG A 630 13.03 -40.20 -21.65
N GLY A 631 13.86 -39.61 -22.51
CA GLY A 631 13.54 -39.32 -23.91
C GLY A 631 12.92 -37.94 -24.16
N LEU A 632 12.71 -37.14 -23.10
CA LEU A 632 12.32 -35.74 -23.18
C LEU A 632 13.57 -34.85 -23.26
N GLU A 633 13.67 -34.00 -24.26
CA GLU A 633 14.71 -32.96 -24.38
C GLU A 633 14.02 -31.59 -24.49
N LEU A 634 14.29 -30.71 -23.52
CA LEU A 634 13.83 -29.32 -23.46
C LEU A 634 15.06 -28.40 -23.37
N PRO A 635 15.26 -27.44 -24.29
CA PRO A 635 16.38 -26.50 -24.23
C PRO A 635 16.37 -25.64 -22.96
N LYS A 636 17.53 -25.34 -22.38
CA LYS A 636 17.64 -24.44 -21.20
C LYS A 636 17.86 -22.98 -21.57
N ASP A 637 18.45 -22.73 -22.74
CA ASP A 637 18.77 -21.40 -23.23
C ASP A 637 18.63 -21.30 -24.75
N VAL A 638 18.23 -20.13 -25.24
CA VAL A 638 18.07 -19.81 -26.67
C VAL A 638 18.40 -18.33 -26.95
N GLU A 639 18.93 -18.06 -28.14
CA GLU A 639 19.15 -16.70 -28.64
C GLU A 639 17.87 -16.15 -29.29
N TYR A 640 17.54 -14.89 -28.99
CA TYR A 640 16.42 -14.18 -29.59
C TYR A 640 16.90 -13.04 -30.48
N THR A 641 16.47 -13.06 -31.73
CA THR A 641 16.84 -12.10 -32.78
C THR A 641 15.67 -11.22 -33.24
N GLY A 642 14.55 -11.21 -32.51
CA GLY A 642 13.31 -10.51 -32.87
C GLY A 642 12.29 -11.41 -33.60
N GLY A 643 11.00 -11.18 -33.36
CA GLY A 643 9.88 -11.95 -33.95
C GLY A 643 9.26 -12.99 -33.01
N GLU A 644 8.61 -14.02 -33.56
CA GLU A 644 8.09 -15.18 -32.80
C GLU A 644 9.25 -16.17 -32.54
N LEU A 645 9.49 -16.54 -31.29
CA LEU A 645 10.58 -17.45 -30.92
C LEU A 645 10.14 -18.91 -31.09
N GLU A 646 10.84 -19.66 -31.94
CA GLU A 646 10.63 -21.09 -32.14
C GLU A 646 11.68 -21.91 -31.39
N VAL A 647 11.23 -22.76 -30.46
CA VAL A 647 12.10 -23.56 -29.59
C VAL A 647 11.93 -25.04 -29.92
N PRO A 648 12.99 -25.74 -30.39
CA PRO A 648 12.90 -27.16 -30.71
C PRO A 648 12.80 -28.00 -29.43
N ILE A 649 11.91 -28.99 -29.43
CA ILE A 649 11.74 -29.92 -28.31
C ILE A 649 11.67 -31.36 -28.80
N LYS A 650 11.89 -32.31 -27.90
CA LYS A 650 11.77 -33.75 -28.21
C LYS A 650 11.05 -34.50 -27.11
N LEU A 651 10.03 -35.28 -27.46
CA LEU A 651 9.32 -36.19 -26.56
C LEU A 651 9.89 -37.63 -26.66
N PRO A 652 9.61 -38.51 -25.68
CA PRO A 652 10.09 -39.90 -25.69
C PRO A 652 9.59 -40.77 -26.88
N GLY A 653 8.60 -40.28 -27.61
CA GLY A 653 7.97 -40.94 -28.75
C GLY A 653 6.87 -40.06 -29.32
N LYS A 654 6.08 -40.60 -30.25
CA LYS A 654 5.01 -39.87 -30.94
C LYS A 654 3.93 -39.45 -29.94
N GLY A 655 3.61 -38.15 -29.89
CA GLY A 655 2.67 -37.64 -28.92
C GLY A 655 2.18 -36.22 -29.17
N VAL A 656 1.41 -35.74 -28.19
CA VAL A 656 0.92 -34.37 -28.06
C VAL A 656 1.54 -33.76 -26.81
N PHE A 657 1.84 -32.47 -26.85
CA PHE A 657 2.30 -31.71 -25.70
C PHE A 657 1.55 -30.39 -25.57
N TYR A 658 1.64 -29.80 -24.40
CA TYR A 658 1.16 -28.46 -24.14
C TYR A 658 2.19 -27.69 -23.34
N TYR A 659 2.10 -26.37 -23.42
CA TYR A 659 2.88 -25.48 -22.60
C TYR A 659 2.09 -24.22 -22.26
N SER A 660 2.32 -23.68 -21.08
CA SER A 660 1.79 -22.38 -20.69
C SER A 660 2.87 -21.49 -20.08
N TYR A 661 2.77 -20.19 -20.35
CA TYR A 661 3.71 -19.18 -19.88
C TYR A 661 2.99 -17.84 -19.73
N TYR A 662 3.54 -16.98 -18.87
CA TYR A 662 3.06 -15.61 -18.72
C TYR A 662 3.91 -14.66 -19.55
N SER A 663 3.24 -13.78 -20.30
CA SER A 663 3.87 -12.72 -21.09
C SER A 663 2.90 -11.53 -21.19
N ASN A 664 3.40 -10.30 -21.05
CA ASN A 664 2.67 -9.04 -21.05
C ASN A 664 1.46 -9.00 -20.10
N GLY A 665 1.58 -9.65 -18.94
CA GLY A 665 0.49 -9.75 -17.97
C GLY A 665 -0.66 -10.68 -18.40
N GLN A 666 -0.49 -11.48 -19.45
CA GLN A 666 -1.45 -12.48 -19.92
C GLN A 666 -0.86 -13.90 -19.85
N GLU A 667 -1.72 -14.89 -19.59
CA GLU A 667 -1.34 -16.31 -19.65
C GLU A 667 -1.59 -16.84 -21.06
N HIS A 668 -0.57 -17.46 -21.65
CA HIS A 668 -0.66 -18.16 -22.94
C HIS A 668 -0.74 -19.66 -22.69
N ASN A 669 -1.65 -20.36 -23.38
CA ASN A 669 -1.83 -21.81 -23.30
C ASN A 669 -1.81 -22.40 -24.71
N GLU A 670 -0.78 -23.17 -25.03
CA GLU A 670 -0.52 -23.66 -26.39
C GLU A 670 -0.44 -25.18 -26.46
N ILE A 671 -0.81 -25.75 -27.62
CA ILE A 671 -0.74 -27.19 -27.90
C ILE A 671 0.20 -27.44 -29.08
N GLY A 672 1.08 -28.43 -28.95
CA GLY A 672 1.94 -28.89 -30.02
C GLY A 672 1.90 -30.40 -30.22
N PHE A 673 2.40 -30.83 -31.37
CA PHE A 673 2.44 -32.24 -31.78
C PHE A 673 3.84 -32.61 -32.22
N THR A 674 4.20 -33.88 -32.05
CA THR A 674 5.49 -34.39 -32.52
C THR A 674 5.36 -35.31 -33.72
N ASP A 675 6.47 -35.44 -34.44
CA ASP A 675 6.65 -36.49 -35.45
C ASP A 675 6.76 -37.90 -34.81
N GLU A 676 7.00 -38.91 -35.64
CA GLU A 676 7.14 -40.32 -35.19
C GLU A 676 8.38 -40.57 -34.33
N ASN A 677 9.38 -39.69 -34.42
CA ASN A 677 10.62 -39.75 -33.63
C ASN A 677 10.53 -38.90 -32.35
N GLY A 678 9.40 -38.22 -32.12
CA GLY A 678 9.18 -37.36 -30.97
C GLY A 678 9.64 -35.91 -31.15
N ASN A 679 10.07 -35.46 -32.33
CA ASN A 679 10.51 -34.07 -32.53
C ASN A 679 9.31 -33.11 -32.68
N GLY A 680 9.35 -31.96 -32.02
CA GLY A 680 8.34 -30.90 -32.09
C GLY A 680 8.93 -29.50 -31.90
N VAL A 681 8.09 -28.46 -31.98
CA VAL A 681 8.48 -27.05 -31.83
C VAL A 681 7.48 -26.33 -30.92
N ALA A 682 7.97 -25.61 -29.92
CA ALA A 682 7.20 -24.68 -29.09
C ALA A 682 7.38 -23.24 -29.60
N LYS A 683 6.30 -22.47 -29.68
CA LYS A 683 6.28 -21.08 -30.17
C LYS A 683 6.01 -20.15 -29.00
N ILE A 684 6.94 -19.26 -28.70
CA ILE A 684 6.89 -18.36 -27.55
C ILE A 684 6.87 -16.91 -28.03
N ASN A 685 5.92 -16.14 -27.51
CA ASN A 685 5.84 -14.71 -27.73
C ASN A 685 6.69 -13.98 -26.69
N VAL A 686 7.76 -13.33 -27.16
CA VAL A 686 8.80 -12.75 -26.32
C VAL A 686 8.50 -11.27 -26.04
N GLU A 687 8.53 -10.86 -24.76
CA GLU A 687 8.41 -9.45 -24.34
C GLU A 687 9.61 -8.59 -24.78
N ASN A 688 9.49 -7.26 -24.64
CA ASN A 688 10.60 -6.33 -24.88
C ASN A 688 11.70 -6.51 -23.82
N ILE A 689 12.71 -7.32 -24.14
CA ILE A 689 13.89 -7.56 -23.30
C ILE A 689 15.00 -6.54 -23.70
N PRO A 690 15.82 -6.00 -22.79
CA PRO A 690 16.98 -5.16 -23.14
C PRO A 690 18.07 -5.89 -23.96
N ALA A 691 18.84 -5.18 -24.79
CA ALA A 691 20.00 -5.76 -25.49
C ALA A 691 20.99 -6.38 -24.52
N GLY A 692 21.57 -7.50 -24.91
CA GLY A 692 22.59 -8.20 -24.14
C GLY A 692 22.07 -8.84 -22.85
N SER A 693 20.79 -8.65 -22.52
CA SER A 693 20.21 -9.13 -21.28
C SER A 693 19.57 -10.50 -21.45
N TRP A 694 19.60 -11.25 -20.35
CA TRP A 694 18.99 -12.55 -20.22
C TRP A 694 17.64 -12.40 -19.53
N HIS A 695 16.60 -13.02 -20.10
CA HIS A 695 15.28 -13.08 -19.49
C HIS A 695 14.88 -14.53 -19.25
N LEU A 696 14.28 -14.80 -18.09
CA LEU A 696 13.87 -16.14 -17.70
C LEU A 696 12.36 -16.31 -17.88
N TYR A 697 11.96 -17.23 -18.75
CA TYR A 697 10.57 -17.66 -18.89
C TYR A 697 10.31 -18.89 -18.02
N PHE A 698 9.34 -18.77 -17.13
CA PHE A 698 8.82 -19.89 -16.35
C PHE A 698 7.68 -20.57 -17.12
N ILE A 699 7.99 -21.69 -17.77
CA ILE A 699 7.04 -22.40 -18.63
C ILE A 699 6.52 -23.64 -17.89
N ARG A 700 5.20 -23.83 -17.86
CA ARG A 700 4.59 -25.11 -17.45
C ARG A 700 4.46 -25.98 -18.69
N PHE A 701 4.96 -27.21 -18.63
CA PHE A 701 4.97 -28.12 -19.77
C PHE A 701 4.36 -29.48 -19.40
N GLY A 702 3.74 -30.14 -20.37
CA GLY A 702 3.35 -31.55 -20.23
C GLY A 702 3.04 -32.22 -21.56
N PHE A 703 2.96 -33.55 -21.56
CA PHE A 703 2.76 -34.36 -22.77
C PHE A 703 2.06 -35.69 -22.51
N VAL A 704 1.53 -36.26 -23.59
CA VAL A 704 1.06 -37.65 -23.72
C VAL A 704 1.70 -38.23 -24.98
N SER A 705 2.50 -39.29 -24.85
CA SER A 705 3.16 -39.98 -25.98
C SER A 705 3.05 -41.49 -25.84
N ASP A 706 3.21 -42.27 -26.90
CA ASP A 706 3.13 -43.74 -26.85
C ASP A 706 4.06 -44.45 -25.82
N LYS A 707 5.00 -43.73 -25.20
CA LYS A 707 5.91 -44.23 -24.16
C LYS A 707 5.61 -43.76 -22.73
N GLY A 708 4.73 -42.77 -22.55
CA GLY A 708 4.40 -42.23 -21.23
C GLY A 708 3.62 -40.92 -21.29
N ALA A 709 3.19 -40.45 -20.12
CA ALA A 709 2.56 -39.15 -19.97
C ALA A 709 3.11 -38.44 -18.74
N LEU A 710 3.14 -37.11 -18.82
CA LEU A 710 3.71 -36.27 -17.78
C LEU A 710 3.04 -34.89 -17.86
N PHE A 711 2.61 -34.35 -16.72
CA PHE A 711 1.80 -33.15 -16.67
C PHE A 711 2.41 -32.13 -15.69
N ASP A 712 2.37 -30.85 -16.05
CA ASP A 712 2.71 -29.68 -15.22
C ASP A 712 4.15 -29.63 -14.67
N ILE A 713 5.14 -30.10 -15.45
CA ILE A 713 6.55 -29.84 -15.11
C ILE A 713 6.94 -28.40 -15.39
N ASN A 714 7.92 -27.91 -14.63
CA ASN A 714 8.57 -26.65 -14.91
C ASN A 714 9.62 -26.84 -16.00
N TRP A 715 9.61 -25.91 -16.95
CA TRP A 715 10.62 -25.72 -17.95
C TRP A 715 11.07 -24.26 -17.88
N ASP A 716 12.23 -24.05 -17.26
CA ASP A 716 12.83 -22.73 -17.12
C ASP A 716 13.69 -22.48 -18.36
N LEU A 717 13.28 -21.51 -19.18
CA LEU A 717 13.94 -21.17 -20.44
C LEU A 717 14.58 -19.77 -20.36
N TRP A 718 15.89 -19.73 -20.48
CA TRP A 718 16.65 -18.49 -20.59
C TRP A 718 16.68 -17.98 -22.03
N VAL A 719 16.21 -16.76 -22.24
CA VAL A 719 16.19 -16.10 -23.54
C VAL A 719 17.18 -14.96 -23.52
N HIS A 720 18.22 -15.03 -24.36
CA HIS A 720 19.20 -13.95 -24.50
C HIS A 720 18.80 -13.03 -25.64
N ASN A 721 18.49 -11.77 -25.34
CA ASN A 721 18.20 -10.79 -26.38
C ASN A 721 19.51 -10.13 -26.85
N THR A 722 19.69 -10.04 -28.16
CA THR A 722 20.86 -9.41 -28.79
C THR A 722 20.58 -7.99 -29.33
N VAL A 723 19.37 -7.45 -29.12
CA VAL A 723 18.89 -6.16 -29.71
C VAL A 723 18.45 -5.16 -28.64
N ASP A 724 18.85 -3.89 -28.76
CA ASP A 724 18.66 -2.85 -27.73
C ASP A 724 17.26 -2.22 -27.75
N THR A 725 16.68 -2.08 -26.56
CA THR A 725 15.29 -1.62 -26.34
C THR A 725 15.15 -0.58 -25.22
N LEU A 726 16.23 -0.17 -24.55
CA LEU A 726 16.16 0.78 -23.42
C LEU A 726 16.71 2.18 -23.78
N PRO A 727 16.21 3.26 -23.16
CA PRO A 727 16.71 4.62 -23.39
C PRO A 727 17.91 5.02 -22.49
N PRO A 728 18.69 6.06 -22.88
CA PRO A 728 19.89 6.51 -22.16
C PRO A 728 19.59 7.17 -20.81
N ALA A 729 20.45 6.95 -19.81
CA ALA A 729 20.37 7.62 -18.50
C ALA A 729 21.04 9.01 -18.54
N VAL A 730 20.41 10.03 -17.94
CA VAL A 730 20.89 11.43 -17.94
C VAL A 730 20.84 12.08 -16.56
N THR A 731 21.95 12.66 -16.11
CA THR A 731 22.07 13.48 -14.89
C THR A 731 22.59 14.89 -15.23
N ALA A 732 22.07 15.92 -14.56
CA ALA A 732 22.48 17.32 -14.77
C ALA A 732 22.37 18.14 -13.46
N THR A 733 23.36 18.98 -13.18
CA THR A 733 23.44 19.83 -11.97
C THR A 733 24.05 21.21 -12.27
N VAL A 734 23.65 22.23 -11.51
CA VAL A 734 24.18 23.62 -11.60
C VAL A 734 24.64 24.09 -10.22
N THR A 735 25.84 24.68 -10.10
CA THR A 735 26.40 25.10 -8.81
C THR A 735 27.22 26.40 -8.92
N PRO A 736 26.91 27.46 -8.13
CA PRO A 736 25.71 27.60 -7.29
C PRO A 736 24.45 27.80 -8.13
N GLN A 737 23.27 27.57 -7.53
CA GLN A 737 21.98 27.72 -8.23
C GLN A 737 21.55 29.19 -8.39
N VAL A 738 22.05 30.11 -7.57
CA VAL A 738 21.86 31.57 -7.68
C VAL A 738 23.22 32.24 -7.79
N GLN A 739 23.41 33.15 -8.74
CA GLN A 739 24.72 33.77 -9.00
C GLN A 739 24.61 35.23 -9.47
N GLU A 740 25.61 36.06 -9.13
CA GLU A 740 25.64 37.46 -9.54
C GLU A 740 25.75 37.63 -11.07
N VAL A 741 25.10 38.66 -11.61
CA VAL A 741 25.22 39.06 -13.01
C VAL A 741 26.69 39.32 -13.33
N GLY A 742 27.20 38.68 -14.39
CA GLY A 742 28.61 38.71 -14.77
C GLY A 742 29.48 37.64 -14.12
N LYS A 743 29.02 36.89 -13.11
CA LYS A 743 29.71 35.73 -12.54
C LYS A 743 29.18 34.43 -13.15
N SER A 744 30.00 33.38 -13.09
CA SER A 744 29.66 32.08 -13.69
C SER A 744 29.12 31.06 -12.69
N VAL A 745 28.25 30.18 -13.17
CA VAL A 745 27.82 28.93 -12.52
C VAL A 745 28.51 27.74 -13.20
N MET A 746 28.80 26.69 -12.44
CA MET A 746 29.30 25.42 -12.99
C MET A 746 28.12 24.53 -13.35
N ILE A 747 28.09 24.04 -14.58
CA ILE A 747 27.11 23.07 -15.07
C ILE A 747 27.83 21.72 -15.26
N ASN A 748 27.26 20.65 -14.71
CA ASN A 748 27.79 19.29 -14.84
C ASN A 748 26.69 18.36 -15.35
N ILE A 749 26.91 17.77 -16.54
CA ILE A 749 26.02 16.84 -17.24
C ILE A 749 26.74 15.50 -17.36
N SER A 750 26.08 14.40 -17.03
CA SER A 750 26.60 13.04 -17.24
C SER A 750 25.52 12.16 -17.84
N VAL A 751 25.88 11.44 -18.90
CA VAL A 751 25.01 10.53 -19.64
C VAL A 751 25.65 9.17 -19.76
N TRP A 752 24.84 8.11 -19.67
CA TRP A 752 25.30 6.73 -19.68
C TRP A 752 24.28 5.81 -20.34
N ASP A 753 24.75 4.86 -21.15
CA ASP A 753 23.92 3.91 -21.91
C ASP A 753 24.75 2.67 -22.29
N ASP A 754 24.18 1.46 -22.16
CA ASP A 754 24.85 0.21 -22.51
C ASP A 754 24.80 -0.11 -24.03
N GLY A 755 23.77 0.36 -24.75
CA GLY A 755 23.61 0.27 -26.20
C GLY A 755 24.32 1.38 -26.97
N GLY A 756 24.81 2.40 -26.25
CA GLY A 756 25.74 3.39 -26.75
C GLY A 756 25.07 4.69 -27.20
N ILE A 757 25.67 5.82 -26.77
CA ILE A 757 25.13 7.15 -27.00
C ILE A 757 25.51 7.63 -28.40
N LYS A 758 24.51 8.00 -29.20
CA LYS A 758 24.65 8.54 -30.56
C LYS A 758 24.68 10.06 -30.58
N GLN A 759 23.86 10.71 -29.77
CA GLN A 759 23.74 12.16 -29.74
C GLN A 759 23.45 12.70 -28.33
N LEU A 760 24.07 13.83 -27.96
CA LEU A 760 23.79 14.60 -26.75
C LEU A 760 23.55 16.07 -27.10
N ASN A 761 22.38 16.58 -26.76
CA ASN A 761 21.98 17.97 -26.95
C ASN A 761 21.78 18.64 -25.60
N TYR A 762 22.17 19.90 -25.45
CA TYR A 762 21.75 20.69 -24.30
C TYR A 762 21.54 22.16 -24.66
N THR A 763 20.52 22.78 -24.08
CA THR A 763 20.16 24.18 -24.30
C THR A 763 19.94 24.90 -22.99
N ILE A 764 20.36 26.16 -22.91
CA ILE A 764 20.02 27.06 -21.80
C ILE A 764 19.06 28.11 -22.33
N THR A 765 17.92 28.29 -21.66
CA THR A 765 16.90 29.28 -22.00
C THR A 765 16.63 30.20 -20.83
N ASN A 766 16.15 31.42 -21.08
CA ASN A 766 15.44 32.22 -20.09
C ASN A 766 13.94 32.26 -20.46
N VAL A 767 13.14 33.05 -19.74
CA VAL A 767 11.68 33.18 -19.95
C VAL A 767 11.29 33.66 -21.36
N THR A 768 12.22 34.30 -22.10
CA THR A 768 11.94 34.94 -23.39
C THR A 768 12.72 34.38 -24.57
N ASN A 769 13.89 33.76 -24.35
CA ASN A 769 14.87 33.45 -25.37
C ASN A 769 15.67 32.16 -25.09
N VAL A 770 16.17 31.54 -26.17
CA VAL A 770 17.21 30.49 -26.10
C VAL A 770 18.58 31.17 -26.11
N ILE A 771 19.37 30.94 -25.06
CA ILE A 771 20.64 31.63 -24.82
C ILE A 771 21.83 30.81 -25.32
N GLU A 772 21.78 29.50 -25.11
CA GLU A 772 22.82 28.57 -25.53
C GLU A 772 22.20 27.30 -26.09
N ARG A 773 22.82 26.73 -27.13
CA ARG A 773 22.45 25.46 -27.72
C ARG A 773 23.70 24.75 -28.19
N ASN A 774 23.90 23.54 -27.69
CA ASN A 774 24.96 22.65 -28.12
C ASN A 774 24.38 21.29 -28.51
N SER A 775 25.00 20.67 -29.52
CA SER A 775 24.66 19.35 -30.03
C SER A 775 25.98 18.62 -30.30
N LEU A 776 26.13 17.46 -29.70
CA LEU A 776 27.28 16.57 -29.86
C LEU A 776 26.79 15.28 -30.51
N ASN A 777 27.36 14.95 -31.66
CA ASN A 777 27.09 13.69 -32.36
C ASN A 777 28.35 12.83 -32.28
N PHE A 778 28.21 11.59 -31.85
CA PHE A 778 29.34 10.67 -31.73
C PHE A 778 29.46 9.82 -33.00
N THR A 779 30.69 9.74 -33.54
CA THR A 779 30.98 8.94 -34.76
C THR A 779 30.97 7.44 -34.47
N TYR A 780 31.25 7.07 -33.23
CA TYR A 780 31.15 5.72 -32.70
C TYR A 780 30.38 5.77 -31.37
N PRO A 781 29.54 4.78 -31.08
CA PRO A 781 28.78 4.72 -29.84
C PRO A 781 29.70 4.68 -28.63
N ILE A 782 29.36 5.45 -27.61
CA ILE A 782 30.10 5.49 -26.35
C ILE A 782 29.16 5.18 -25.18
N ASN A 783 29.63 4.39 -24.22
CA ASN A 783 28.77 3.94 -23.12
C ASN A 783 28.53 5.02 -22.06
N GLY A 784 29.28 6.12 -22.11
CA GLY A 784 29.09 7.23 -21.21
C GLY A 784 29.85 8.47 -21.64
N TYR A 785 29.28 9.63 -21.33
CA TYR A 785 29.88 10.92 -21.62
C TYR A 785 29.55 11.91 -20.51
N SER A 786 30.50 12.77 -20.17
CA SER A 786 30.28 13.81 -19.16
C SER A 786 30.84 15.14 -19.64
N VAL A 787 30.05 16.19 -19.48
CA VAL A 787 30.40 17.57 -19.85
C VAL A 787 30.33 18.44 -18.61
N ARG A 788 31.39 19.22 -18.41
CA ARG A 788 31.43 20.26 -17.39
C ARG A 788 31.85 21.57 -18.03
N PHE A 789 31.05 22.61 -17.81
CA PHE A 789 31.34 23.94 -18.34
C PHE A 789 30.81 25.04 -17.43
N ASN A 790 31.32 26.25 -17.62
CA ASN A 790 30.90 27.43 -16.89
C ASN A 790 29.93 28.25 -17.74
N PHE A 791 28.82 28.68 -17.16
CA PHE A 791 27.86 29.60 -17.78
C PHE A 791 27.82 30.91 -17.02
N THR A 792 27.99 32.04 -17.70
CA THR A 792 27.95 33.38 -17.07
C THR A 792 26.53 33.93 -17.06
N ILE A 793 26.06 34.32 -15.88
CA ILE A 793 24.75 34.98 -15.70
C ILE A 793 24.75 36.31 -16.45
N ARG A 794 23.78 36.50 -17.35
CA ARG A 794 23.73 37.66 -18.26
C ARG A 794 22.82 38.78 -17.77
N GLY A 795 21.88 38.48 -16.89
CA GLY A 795 20.89 39.43 -16.38
C GLY A 795 20.15 38.91 -15.15
N LEU A 796 19.29 39.76 -14.61
CA LEU A 796 18.37 39.45 -13.51
C LEU A 796 17.18 38.63 -14.03
N GLU A 797 17.44 37.39 -14.42
CA GLU A 797 16.49 36.50 -15.07
C GLU A 797 16.57 35.08 -14.51
N ASP A 798 15.54 34.30 -14.81
CA ASP A 798 15.47 32.87 -14.54
C ASP A 798 15.97 32.09 -15.76
N TYR A 799 16.86 31.12 -15.52
CA TYR A 799 17.46 30.29 -16.55
C TYR A 799 17.05 28.82 -16.38
N ILE A 800 16.87 28.11 -17.50
CA ILE A 800 16.54 26.68 -17.57
C ILE A 800 17.56 25.98 -18.46
N LEU A 801 18.28 25.01 -17.90
CA LEU A 801 19.08 24.03 -18.64
C LEU A 801 18.20 22.86 -19.05
N ASN A 802 18.19 22.53 -20.34
CA ASN A 802 17.53 21.37 -20.92
C ASN A 802 18.58 20.47 -21.58
N VAL A 803 18.61 19.18 -21.24
CA VAL A 803 19.57 18.19 -21.74
C VAL A 803 18.80 17.03 -22.38
N THR A 804 19.13 16.65 -23.61
CA THR A 804 18.52 15.53 -24.34
C THR A 804 19.60 14.58 -24.85
N ALA A 805 19.50 13.28 -24.56
CA ALA A 805 20.40 12.25 -25.08
C ALA A 805 19.64 11.28 -25.99
N VAL A 806 20.30 10.78 -27.04
CA VAL A 806 19.79 9.81 -28.00
C VAL A 806 20.80 8.67 -28.14
N ASP A 807 20.35 7.42 -28.09
CA ASP A 807 21.18 6.23 -28.30
C ASP A 807 21.25 5.80 -29.78
N GLU A 808 21.92 4.69 -30.07
CA GLU A 808 21.98 4.14 -31.45
C GLU A 808 20.65 3.60 -31.96
N ALA A 809 19.84 3.02 -31.08
CA ALA A 809 18.51 2.48 -31.38
C ALA A 809 17.46 3.58 -31.66
N GLY A 810 17.77 4.83 -31.31
CA GLY A 810 16.94 6.01 -31.52
C GLY A 810 16.06 6.39 -30.33
N HIS A 811 16.22 5.78 -29.15
CA HIS A 811 15.50 6.21 -27.95
C HIS A 811 16.07 7.52 -27.40
N VAL A 812 15.23 8.28 -26.70
CA VAL A 812 15.53 9.67 -26.30
C VAL A 812 15.17 9.92 -24.83
N THR A 813 16.11 10.49 -24.06
CA THR A 813 15.89 10.94 -22.67
C THR A 813 16.13 12.43 -22.53
N THR A 814 15.28 13.15 -21.76
CA THR A 814 15.40 14.60 -21.53
C THR A 814 15.40 14.98 -20.03
N LYS A 815 16.25 15.94 -19.62
CA LYS A 815 16.41 16.43 -18.23
C LYS A 815 16.45 17.97 -18.15
N LEU A 816 15.72 18.56 -17.19
CA LEU A 816 15.65 20.02 -16.96
C LEU A 816 16.26 20.43 -15.59
N VAL A 817 16.92 21.60 -15.52
CA VAL A 817 17.50 22.19 -14.29
C VAL A 817 17.38 23.72 -14.28
N ASN A 818 16.86 24.35 -13.22
CA ASN A 818 16.67 25.81 -13.13
C ASN A 818 17.75 26.50 -12.28
N PHE A 819 18.17 27.71 -12.67
CA PHE A 819 19.13 28.56 -11.94
C PHE A 819 18.91 30.06 -12.22
N TYR A 820 19.46 30.95 -11.39
CA TYR A 820 18.97 32.35 -11.26
C TYR A 820 20.07 33.42 -11.20
N GLY A 821 19.76 34.62 -11.71
CA GLY A 821 20.63 35.80 -11.62
C GLY A 821 20.32 36.75 -10.46
N LYS A 822 21.36 37.36 -9.87
CA LYS A 822 21.24 38.43 -8.86
C LYS A 822 22.16 39.63 -9.12
N ALA A 823 21.85 40.80 -8.59
CA ALA A 823 22.67 42.00 -8.64
C ALA A 823 22.87 42.55 -7.23
N VAL A 824 24.10 42.97 -6.92
CA VAL A 824 24.43 43.60 -5.64
C VAL A 824 25.12 44.91 -5.94
N GLU A 825 24.59 46.01 -5.43
CA GLU A 825 25.17 47.34 -5.56
C GLU A 825 25.52 47.90 -4.18
N THR A 826 26.75 48.40 -4.05
CA THR A 826 27.28 48.97 -2.82
C THR A 826 27.61 50.44 -3.05
N GLU A 827 26.93 51.34 -2.34
CA GLU A 827 27.17 52.78 -2.43
C GLU A 827 27.48 53.39 -1.06
N LYS A 828 28.43 54.34 -1.03
CA LYS A 828 28.70 55.16 0.15
C LYS A 828 27.90 56.45 0.07
N LEU A 829 26.97 56.64 1.00
CA LEU A 829 26.08 57.78 1.05
C LEU A 829 26.43 58.67 2.25
N ASN A 830 26.67 59.95 1.97
CA ASN A 830 26.81 60.98 3.00
C ASN A 830 25.44 61.62 3.24
N LEU A 831 24.70 61.03 4.16
CA LEU A 831 23.34 61.40 4.52
C LEU A 831 23.33 62.74 5.27
N THR A 832 22.55 63.68 4.77
CA THR A 832 22.33 65.00 5.37
C THR A 832 20.91 65.07 5.92
N ALA A 833 20.75 65.43 7.19
CA ALA A 833 19.47 65.54 7.88
C ALA A 833 18.43 66.32 7.04
N ASN A 834 17.27 65.72 6.82
CA ASN A 834 16.17 66.23 5.99
C ASN A 834 16.50 66.51 4.51
N GLY A 835 17.69 66.14 4.02
CA GLY A 835 18.02 66.11 2.59
C GLY A 835 17.59 64.79 1.96
N THR A 836 17.25 64.81 0.67
CA THR A 836 16.86 63.62 -0.09
C THR A 836 18.07 63.02 -0.81
N HIS A 837 18.24 61.70 -0.70
CA HIS A 837 19.28 60.95 -1.39
C HIS A 837 18.64 59.82 -2.19
N GLU A 838 19.06 59.63 -3.44
CA GLU A 838 18.50 58.63 -4.36
C GLU A 838 19.55 57.60 -4.75
N LEU A 839 19.16 56.33 -4.73
CA LEU A 839 19.94 55.20 -5.20
C LEU A 839 19.14 54.44 -6.25
N ASN A 840 19.72 54.26 -7.44
CA ASN A 840 19.10 53.53 -8.54
C ASN A 840 19.87 52.24 -8.80
N VAL A 841 19.21 51.09 -8.63
CA VAL A 841 19.85 49.78 -8.78
C VAL A 841 19.33 49.07 -10.03
N ALA A 842 20.26 48.75 -10.92
CA ALA A 842 20.03 48.01 -12.17
C ALA A 842 18.89 48.56 -13.06
N ASN A 843 18.57 49.86 -12.99
CA ASN A 843 17.44 50.52 -13.67
C ASN A 843 16.06 49.87 -13.40
N GLN A 844 15.95 49.08 -12.33
CA GLN A 844 14.73 48.37 -11.97
C GLN A 844 14.18 48.77 -10.59
N ILE A 845 15.00 49.41 -9.77
CA ILE A 845 14.66 49.83 -8.41
C ILE A 845 15.21 51.22 -8.17
N GLN A 846 14.37 52.11 -7.67
CA GLN A 846 14.76 53.41 -7.16
C GLN A 846 14.43 53.48 -5.67
N ILE A 847 15.43 53.82 -4.86
CA ILE A 847 15.30 53.99 -3.41
C ILE A 847 15.61 55.45 -3.08
N VAL A 848 14.67 56.16 -2.48
CA VAL A 848 14.83 57.54 -2.05
C VAL A 848 14.76 57.59 -0.52
N VAL A 849 15.80 58.11 0.13
CA VAL A 849 15.88 58.18 1.59
C VAL A 849 15.98 59.62 2.09
N ALA A 850 15.31 59.92 3.19
CA ALA A 850 15.46 61.16 3.94
C ALA A 850 15.91 60.84 5.38
N PRO A 851 17.19 61.05 5.73
CA PRO A 851 17.72 60.75 7.05
C PRO A 851 17.30 61.82 8.08
N ALA A 852 17.14 61.42 9.34
CA ALA A 852 16.81 62.32 10.44
C ALA A 852 18.04 63.06 11.00
N GLU A 853 19.24 62.49 10.80
CA GLU A 853 20.52 62.98 11.34
C GLU A 853 21.60 62.96 10.23
N ASN A 854 22.67 63.74 10.40
CA ASN A 854 23.81 63.70 9.47
C ASN A 854 24.66 62.45 9.77
N GLN A 855 24.85 61.56 8.80
CA GLN A 855 25.63 60.33 8.97
C GLN A 855 26.27 59.90 7.65
N SER A 856 27.41 59.22 7.69
CA SER A 856 28.02 58.59 6.51
C SER A 856 27.83 57.09 6.63
N VAL A 857 27.09 56.48 5.70
CA VAL A 857 26.82 55.04 5.71
C VAL A 857 27.15 54.39 4.38
N THR A 858 27.48 53.11 4.42
CA THR A 858 27.60 52.25 3.25
C THR A 858 26.33 51.43 3.15
N MET A 859 25.62 51.58 2.02
CA MET A 859 24.39 50.87 1.72
C MET A 859 24.65 49.78 0.69
N ASN A 860 24.25 48.56 1.02
CA ASN A 860 24.29 47.39 0.14
C ASN A 860 22.86 47.04 -0.26
N VAL A 861 22.55 47.15 -1.55
CA VAL A 861 21.26 46.73 -2.10
C VAL A 861 21.45 45.48 -2.93
N THR A 862 20.85 44.39 -2.45
CA THR A 862 20.77 43.13 -3.18
C THR A 862 19.42 43.04 -3.86
N VAL A 863 19.44 42.75 -5.16
CA VAL A 863 18.27 42.58 -6.00
C VAL A 863 18.37 41.19 -6.63
N ALA A 864 17.36 40.36 -6.42
CA ALA A 864 17.29 39.03 -6.99
C ALA A 864 15.93 38.80 -7.66
N SER A 865 15.88 37.92 -8.65
CA SER A 865 14.61 37.50 -9.26
C SER A 865 13.72 36.71 -8.29
N THR A 866 14.25 36.28 -7.14
CA THR A 866 13.51 35.51 -6.13
C THR A 866 14.08 35.69 -4.72
N VAL A 867 13.27 35.43 -3.69
CA VAL A 867 13.64 35.60 -2.27
C VAL A 867 14.80 34.67 -1.87
N GLU A 868 16.00 35.19 -1.57
CA GLU A 868 17.19 34.36 -1.27
C GLU A 868 17.00 33.43 -0.05
N ASN A 869 16.20 33.85 0.94
CA ASN A 869 15.90 33.05 2.12
C ASN A 869 14.77 32.05 1.86
N GLU A 870 15.10 30.75 1.79
CA GLU A 870 14.13 29.68 1.52
C GLU A 870 12.97 29.65 2.53
N SER A 871 13.24 29.90 3.82
CA SER A 871 12.20 29.91 4.86
C SER A 871 11.22 31.08 4.68
N ALA A 872 11.73 32.25 4.29
CA ALA A 872 10.89 33.41 3.99
C ALA A 872 10.07 33.18 2.71
N ARG A 873 10.66 32.53 1.70
CA ARG A 873 9.98 32.21 0.44
C ARG A 873 8.81 31.24 0.65
N VAL A 874 8.99 30.18 1.44
CA VAL A 874 7.92 29.21 1.78
C VAL A 874 6.74 29.89 2.49
N LYS A 875 7.02 30.87 3.35
CA LYS A 875 5.98 31.62 4.06
C LYS A 875 5.21 32.60 3.17
N MET A 876 5.86 33.14 2.14
CA MET A 876 5.22 34.00 1.15
C MET A 876 4.18 33.21 0.35
N THR A 877 4.56 32.05 -0.16
CA THR A 877 3.69 31.18 -0.95
C THR A 877 2.55 30.58 -0.12
N ALA A 878 2.79 30.25 1.15
CA ALA A 878 1.75 29.77 2.07
C ALA A 878 0.61 30.80 2.31
N LYS A 879 0.86 32.10 2.10
CA LYS A 879 -0.15 33.16 2.20
C LYS A 879 -0.82 33.49 0.85
N GLY A 880 -0.58 32.70 -0.19
CA GLY A 880 -1.12 32.93 -1.54
C GLY A 880 -0.42 34.05 -2.30
N TYR A 881 0.82 34.38 -1.93
CA TYR A 881 1.66 35.35 -2.64
C TYR A 881 2.74 34.66 -3.49
N GLU A 882 2.90 35.08 -4.73
CA GLU A 882 4.04 34.71 -5.59
C GLU A 882 5.07 35.86 -5.63
N ASP A 883 6.37 35.55 -5.59
CA ASP A 883 7.46 36.53 -5.65
C ASP A 883 7.88 36.83 -7.10
N LEU A 884 7.87 38.11 -7.45
CA LEU A 884 8.32 38.60 -8.76
C LEU A 884 9.75 39.18 -8.69
N LYS A 885 10.09 39.77 -7.54
CA LYS A 885 11.38 40.44 -7.32
C LYS A 885 11.64 40.57 -5.84
N TYR A 886 12.87 40.29 -5.42
CA TYR A 886 13.30 40.44 -4.03
C TYR A 886 14.33 41.55 -3.91
N VAL A 887 14.17 42.39 -2.88
CA VAL A 887 15.04 43.53 -2.59
C VAL A 887 15.45 43.47 -1.14
N LYS A 888 16.75 43.36 -0.88
CA LYS A 888 17.32 43.42 0.46
C LYS A 888 18.24 44.61 0.55
N VAL A 889 17.96 45.50 1.50
CA VAL A 889 18.77 46.70 1.72
C VAL A 889 19.42 46.62 3.09
N GLU A 890 20.74 46.63 3.11
CA GLU A 890 21.54 46.54 4.33
C GLU A 890 22.44 47.76 4.46
N THR A 891 22.59 48.27 5.68
CA THR A 891 23.49 49.37 6.01
C THR A 891 24.51 48.89 7.02
N ASN A 892 25.73 49.41 6.94
CA ASN A 892 26.80 49.07 7.89
C ASN A 892 26.59 49.66 9.30
N GLU A 893 25.73 50.68 9.43
CA GLU A 893 25.34 51.32 10.69
C GLU A 893 23.83 51.56 10.69
N THR A 894 23.21 51.58 11.86
CA THR A 894 21.79 51.91 12.00
C THR A 894 21.55 53.37 11.66
N VAL A 895 20.67 53.63 10.70
CA VAL A 895 20.26 54.97 10.28
C VAL A 895 18.82 55.23 10.69
N LYS A 896 18.56 56.40 11.29
CA LYS A 896 17.19 56.89 11.49
C LYS A 896 16.75 57.68 10.28
N TYR A 897 15.66 57.24 9.65
CA TYR A 897 15.05 57.95 8.53
C TYR A 897 13.80 58.69 9.00
N SER A 898 13.61 59.90 8.47
CA SER A 898 12.32 60.59 8.52
C SER A 898 11.31 59.87 7.64
N TRP A 899 11.75 59.40 6.46
CA TRP A 899 10.98 58.55 5.55
C TRP A 899 11.88 57.92 4.48
N VAL A 900 11.39 56.87 3.84
CA VAL A 900 12.03 56.09 2.78
C VAL A 900 10.99 55.78 1.71
N ILE A 901 11.27 56.09 0.44
CA ILE A 901 10.43 55.69 -0.69
C ILE A 901 11.14 54.58 -1.47
N LEU A 902 10.43 53.48 -1.68
CA LEU A 902 10.84 52.37 -2.55
C LEU A 902 10.00 52.43 -3.81
N ASN A 903 10.64 52.32 -4.97
CA ASN A 903 9.98 52.24 -6.26
C ASN A 903 10.55 51.03 -7.03
N LEU A 904 9.71 50.02 -7.28
CA LEU A 904 10.09 48.75 -7.91
C LEU A 904 9.31 48.55 -9.21
N THR A 905 10.02 48.35 -10.33
CA THR A 905 9.39 48.07 -11.63
C THR A 905 9.04 46.58 -11.79
N TYR A 906 8.02 46.28 -12.59
CA TYR A 906 7.66 44.94 -13.04
C TYR A 906 7.60 44.85 -14.58
N ASN A 907 7.51 43.64 -15.12
CA ASN A 907 7.39 43.39 -16.56
C ASN A 907 5.97 42.89 -16.89
N ASP A 908 5.26 43.64 -17.72
CA ASP A 908 3.87 43.36 -18.11
C ASP A 908 3.74 42.10 -18.99
N GLU A 909 4.72 41.80 -19.85
CA GLU A 909 4.74 40.55 -20.64
C GLU A 909 4.89 39.31 -19.75
N VAL A 910 5.63 39.42 -18.65
CA VAL A 910 5.77 38.34 -17.67
C VAL A 910 4.45 38.13 -16.92
N LEU A 911 3.81 39.20 -16.46
CA LEU A 911 2.48 39.11 -15.82
C LEU A 911 1.41 38.54 -16.77
N LYS A 912 1.44 38.92 -18.06
CA LYS A 912 0.54 38.40 -19.09
C LYS A 912 0.73 36.90 -19.34
N LYS A 913 1.98 36.40 -19.39
CA LYS A 913 2.27 34.96 -19.52
C LYS A 913 1.89 34.15 -18.28
N LEU A 914 1.88 34.79 -17.10
CA LEU A 914 1.43 34.21 -15.84
C LEU A 914 -0.07 34.40 -15.59
N GLY A 915 -0.83 35.05 -16.48
CA GLY A 915 -2.26 35.28 -16.32
C GLY A 915 -2.66 36.29 -15.25
N ILE A 916 -1.69 36.98 -14.64
CA ILE A 916 -1.84 37.83 -13.46
C ILE A 916 -2.24 39.27 -13.83
N SER A 917 -3.17 39.85 -13.05
CA SER A 917 -3.52 41.27 -13.14
C SER A 917 -2.45 42.18 -12.54
N GLU A 918 -2.16 43.30 -13.19
CA GLU A 918 -1.30 44.35 -12.65
C GLU A 918 -1.83 44.95 -11.35
N ASN A 919 -3.16 44.92 -11.14
CA ASN A 919 -3.78 45.39 -9.90
C ASN A 919 -3.50 44.47 -8.70
N ALA A 920 -3.13 43.21 -8.94
CA ALA A 920 -2.79 42.23 -7.91
C ALA A 920 -1.32 42.34 -7.44
N VAL A 921 -0.50 43.14 -8.14
CA VAL A 921 0.90 43.39 -7.75
C VAL A 921 0.92 44.24 -6.48
N THR A 922 1.68 43.82 -5.48
CA THR A 922 1.85 44.55 -4.22
C THR A 922 3.31 44.52 -3.76
N LEU A 923 3.62 45.36 -2.76
CA LEU A 923 4.91 45.35 -2.08
C LEU A 923 4.76 44.70 -0.71
N LEU A 924 5.54 43.65 -0.48
CA LEU A 924 5.62 42.96 0.80
C LEU A 924 6.86 43.38 1.58
N TYR A 925 6.73 43.40 2.90
CA TYR A 925 7.79 43.66 3.86
C TYR A 925 8.03 42.44 4.74
N TRP A 926 9.29 42.07 4.96
CA TRP A 926 9.64 40.95 5.84
C TRP A 926 9.99 41.43 7.25
N ASN A 927 9.19 41.01 8.23
CA ASN A 927 9.35 41.40 9.64
C ASN A 927 10.22 40.40 10.46
N GLY A 928 11.00 39.55 9.79
CA GLY A 928 11.75 38.46 10.43
C GLY A 928 10.96 37.17 10.69
N THR A 929 9.62 37.23 10.70
CA THR A 929 8.75 36.07 10.94
C THR A 929 7.75 35.79 9.82
N GLU A 930 7.21 36.81 9.17
CA GLU A 930 6.20 36.73 8.12
C GLU A 930 6.32 37.91 7.14
N TRP A 931 5.73 37.72 5.94
CA TRP A 931 5.55 38.80 4.98
C TRP A 931 4.27 39.60 5.29
N ILE A 932 4.41 40.92 5.24
CA ILE A 932 3.37 41.91 5.49
C ILE A 932 3.08 42.68 4.20
N ASP A 933 1.83 42.73 3.80
CA ASP A 933 1.37 43.50 2.63
C ASP A 933 1.23 44.99 2.97
N LEU A 934 2.16 45.81 2.47
CA LEU A 934 2.22 47.23 2.82
C LEU A 934 0.97 48.00 2.39
N SER A 935 0.29 47.55 1.34
CA SER A 935 -0.91 48.22 0.82
C SER A 935 -2.07 48.22 1.82
N LYS A 936 -2.08 47.28 2.78
CA LYS A 936 -3.15 47.11 3.78
C LYS A 936 -2.91 47.89 5.08
N HIS A 937 -1.72 48.46 5.26
CA HIS A 937 -1.29 49.07 6.53
C HIS A 937 -0.87 50.54 6.41
N VAL A 938 -1.31 51.24 5.36
CA VAL A 938 -1.03 52.67 5.19
C VAL A 938 -1.56 53.48 6.39
N GLY A 939 -0.70 54.31 6.98
CA GLY A 939 -0.96 55.11 8.18
C GLY A 939 -0.72 54.38 9.51
N GLN A 940 -0.28 53.12 9.49
CA GLN A 940 -0.06 52.30 10.69
C GLN A 940 1.44 52.11 10.99
N THR A 941 1.75 51.84 12.27
CA THR A 941 3.06 51.37 12.71
C THR A 941 2.93 49.93 13.20
N ILE A 942 3.69 49.02 12.59
CA ILE A 942 3.60 47.59 12.84
C ILE A 942 4.75 47.15 13.75
N PRO A 943 4.47 46.48 14.89
CA PRO A 943 5.49 45.88 15.74
C PRO A 943 6.30 44.81 14.99
N ASP A 944 7.61 44.81 15.17
CA ASP A 944 8.51 44.01 14.35
C ASP A 944 9.54 43.23 15.18
N ASN A 945 9.87 42.01 14.74
CA ASN A 945 10.94 41.15 15.26
C ASN A 945 12.23 41.22 14.40
N SER A 946 12.22 42.02 13.34
CA SER A 946 13.32 42.31 12.44
C SER A 946 14.40 43.15 13.13
N PRO A 947 15.68 43.02 12.74
CA PRO A 947 16.77 43.83 13.29
C PRO A 947 16.61 45.35 13.07
N TYR A 948 15.66 45.78 12.22
CA TYR A 948 15.43 47.18 11.87
C TYR A 948 14.37 47.90 12.75
N GLY A 949 13.67 47.16 13.62
CA GLY A 949 12.63 47.70 14.50
C GLY A 949 11.28 47.93 13.81
N ASN A 950 10.34 48.58 14.50
CA ASN A 950 8.97 48.75 14.02
C ASN A 950 8.90 49.60 12.75
N ILE A 951 8.13 49.13 11.76
CA ILE A 951 7.93 49.83 10.49
C ILE A 951 6.66 50.69 10.53
N THR A 952 6.77 51.95 10.09
CA THR A 952 5.62 52.84 9.84
C THR A 952 5.44 52.98 8.34
N ILE A 953 4.21 52.81 7.85
CA ILE A 953 3.87 52.93 6.43
C ILE A 953 3.17 54.27 6.23
N TYR A 954 3.84 55.23 5.60
CA TYR A 954 3.29 56.57 5.33
C TYR A 954 2.45 56.63 4.06
N GLY A 955 2.70 55.77 3.08
CA GLY A 955 1.99 55.76 1.80
C GLY A 955 2.30 54.55 0.94
N PHE A 956 1.42 54.24 0.00
CA PHE A 956 1.58 53.16 -0.97
C PHE A 956 0.83 53.51 -2.26
N GLY A 957 1.35 53.10 -3.42
CA GLY A 957 0.66 53.27 -4.69
C GLY A 957 1.20 52.38 -5.82
N ARG A 958 0.44 52.34 -6.92
CA ARG A 958 0.72 51.56 -8.13
C ARG A 958 0.63 52.47 -9.35
N ASP A 959 1.51 52.29 -10.30
CA ASP A 959 1.49 52.99 -11.59
C ASP A 959 1.51 51.97 -12.74
N PRO A 960 0.33 51.53 -13.21
CA PRO A 960 0.20 50.59 -14.32
C PRO A 960 0.64 51.14 -15.68
N VAL A 961 0.79 52.47 -15.81
CA VAL A 961 1.23 53.09 -17.08
C VAL A 961 2.73 52.94 -17.26
N HIS A 962 3.46 53.01 -16.14
CA HIS A 962 4.93 52.94 -16.13
C HIS A 962 5.46 51.65 -15.48
N ASN A 963 4.59 50.68 -15.20
CA ASN A 963 4.88 49.36 -14.64
C ASN A 963 5.70 49.39 -13.34
N TYR A 964 5.29 50.19 -12.34
CA TYR A 964 5.95 50.19 -11.04
C TYR A 964 5.01 50.27 -9.84
N VAL A 965 5.50 49.81 -8.69
CA VAL A 965 4.85 49.89 -7.38
C VAL A 965 5.74 50.68 -6.43
N TRP A 966 5.14 51.57 -5.64
CA TRP A 966 5.87 52.37 -4.66
C TRP A 966 5.31 52.27 -3.24
N ALA A 967 6.19 52.38 -2.25
CA ALA A 967 5.85 52.46 -0.84
C ALA A 967 6.69 53.52 -0.12
N ASN A 968 6.07 54.29 0.77
CA ASN A 968 6.72 55.24 1.66
C ASN A 968 6.70 54.69 3.10
N VAL A 969 7.86 54.42 3.67
CA VAL A 969 8.07 53.68 4.93
C VAL A 969 9.08 54.37 5.85
N SER A 970 9.21 53.94 7.12
CA SER A 970 10.10 54.59 8.12
C SER A 970 11.56 54.15 8.10
N HIS A 971 11.91 53.04 7.45
CA HIS A 971 13.30 52.56 7.33
C HIS A 971 13.45 51.60 6.14
N LEU A 972 14.69 51.19 5.87
CA LEU A 972 15.06 50.18 4.87
C LEU A 972 15.10 48.78 5.49
N SER A 973 14.95 47.73 4.67
CA SER A 973 14.90 46.32 5.09
C SER A 973 14.82 45.36 3.88
N GLU A 974 14.23 44.18 4.09
CA GLU A 974 13.86 43.19 3.09
C GLU A 974 12.42 43.41 2.59
N TYR A 975 12.30 43.58 1.27
CA TYR A 975 11.04 43.75 0.56
C TYR A 975 10.93 42.74 -0.58
N ALA A 976 9.71 42.41 -0.96
CA ALA A 976 9.43 41.63 -2.15
C ALA A 976 8.30 42.27 -2.94
N LEU A 977 8.48 42.40 -4.24
CA LEU A 977 7.39 42.61 -5.16
C LEU A 977 6.69 41.26 -5.33
N GLY A 978 5.40 41.20 -5.04
CA GLY A 978 4.65 39.96 -5.13
C GLY A 978 3.21 40.15 -5.60
N VAL A 979 2.54 39.05 -5.85
CA VAL A 979 1.16 39.03 -6.38
C VAL A 979 0.30 38.18 -5.46
N LYS A 980 -0.83 38.71 -5.00
CA LYS A 980 -1.85 37.91 -4.29
C LYS A 980 -2.81 37.28 -5.28
N LEU A 981 -2.78 35.96 -5.44
CA LEU A 981 -3.71 35.25 -6.34
C LEU A 981 -5.14 35.22 -5.75
N PRO A 982 -6.21 35.29 -6.57
CA PRO A 982 -7.60 35.06 -6.15
C PRO A 982 -7.83 33.72 -5.43
N ASP A 983 -8.93 33.59 -4.68
CA ASP A 983 -9.33 32.32 -4.02
C ASP A 983 -10.86 32.31 -3.85
N LEU A 984 -11.57 32.10 -4.94
CA LEU A 984 -13.00 31.91 -4.99
C LEU A 984 -13.36 30.55 -4.36
N LYS A 985 -14.46 30.52 -3.61
CA LYS A 985 -14.90 29.34 -2.89
C LYS A 985 -16.41 29.25 -2.95
N VAL A 986 -16.95 28.07 -3.21
CA VAL A 986 -18.37 27.81 -2.95
C VAL A 986 -18.55 27.57 -1.45
N ASP A 987 -19.17 28.52 -0.76
CA ASP A 987 -19.35 28.46 0.69
C ASP A 987 -20.57 27.62 1.09
N ALA A 988 -21.69 27.73 0.36
CA ALA A 988 -22.91 27.00 0.67
C ALA A 988 -23.83 26.82 -0.54
N ILE A 989 -24.62 25.74 -0.53
CA ILE A 989 -25.70 25.49 -1.50
C ILE A 989 -27.01 25.24 -0.72
N GLY A 990 -28.08 25.97 -1.03
CA GLY A 990 -29.37 25.76 -0.36
C GLY A 990 -30.58 26.29 -1.15
N PRO A 991 -31.80 25.78 -0.92
CA PRO A 991 -32.17 24.75 0.06
C PRO A 991 -31.75 23.33 -0.37
N THR A 992 -31.86 22.35 0.53
CA THR A 992 -31.56 20.91 0.29
C THR A 992 -32.81 20.02 0.32
N LYS A 993 -34.02 20.61 0.28
CA LYS A 993 -35.30 19.88 0.17
C LYS A 993 -36.17 20.43 -0.94
N PHE A 994 -36.69 19.53 -1.77
CA PHE A 994 -37.38 19.83 -3.02
C PHE A 994 -38.62 18.96 -3.24
N TYR A 995 -39.49 19.38 -4.16
CA TYR A 995 -40.79 18.75 -4.41
C TYR A 995 -40.97 18.42 -5.90
N VAL A 996 -41.33 17.18 -6.18
CA VAL A 996 -41.53 16.68 -7.55
C VAL A 996 -42.50 17.58 -8.34
N GLY A 997 -42.06 18.04 -9.51
CA GLY A 997 -42.86 18.79 -10.47
C GLY A 997 -43.01 20.29 -10.18
N ILE A 998 -42.35 20.84 -9.14
CA ILE A 998 -42.42 22.26 -8.79
C ILE A 998 -41.07 22.95 -9.08
N PRO A 999 -41.04 24.04 -9.88
CA PRO A 999 -39.81 24.82 -10.07
C PRO A 999 -39.41 25.51 -8.76
N GLN A 1000 -38.21 25.23 -8.28
CA GLN A 1000 -37.62 25.77 -7.07
C GLN A 1000 -36.27 26.43 -7.36
N THR A 1001 -35.86 27.37 -6.51
CA THR A 1001 -34.59 28.10 -6.68
C THR A 1001 -33.54 27.56 -5.71
N ILE A 1002 -32.37 27.20 -6.24
CA ILE A 1002 -31.16 26.82 -5.53
C ILE A 1002 -30.23 28.04 -5.51
N ASN A 1003 -29.86 28.50 -4.32
CA ASN A 1003 -28.88 29.57 -4.14
C ASN A 1003 -27.52 28.96 -3.86
N VAL A 1004 -26.52 29.37 -4.64
CA VAL A 1004 -25.10 29.05 -4.44
C VAL A 1004 -24.42 30.28 -3.85
N THR A 1005 -23.88 30.16 -2.65
CA THR A 1005 -23.13 31.23 -1.97
C THR A 1005 -21.65 31.06 -2.27
N ILE A 1006 -20.99 32.14 -2.66
CA ILE A 1006 -19.60 32.19 -3.11
C ILE A 1006 -18.87 33.23 -2.28
N GLN A 1007 -17.61 32.95 -1.94
CA GLN A 1007 -16.72 33.83 -1.20
C GLN A 1007 -15.36 33.94 -1.89
N ASN A 1008 -14.76 35.13 -1.97
CA ASN A 1008 -13.37 35.31 -2.41
C ASN A 1008 -12.43 35.52 -1.20
N LEU A 1009 -11.61 34.53 -0.89
CA LEU A 1009 -10.63 34.51 0.21
C LEU A 1009 -9.26 35.10 -0.21
N GLY A 1010 -9.03 35.29 -1.51
CA GLY A 1010 -7.74 35.62 -2.11
C GLY A 1010 -7.66 37.06 -2.61
N GLY A 1011 -6.85 37.29 -3.65
CA GLY A 1011 -6.78 38.57 -4.37
C GLY A 1011 -8.04 38.89 -5.19
N PRO A 1012 -8.18 40.12 -5.70
CA PRO A 1012 -9.34 40.52 -6.51
C PRO A 1012 -9.36 39.84 -7.89
N VAL A 1013 -10.56 39.62 -8.43
CA VAL A 1013 -10.79 39.07 -9.78
C VAL A 1013 -11.33 40.18 -10.69
N ASP A 1014 -10.61 40.47 -11.77
CA ASP A 1014 -10.89 41.53 -12.75
C ASP A 1014 -11.24 41.01 -14.16
N LYS A 1015 -11.45 39.69 -14.29
CA LYS A 1015 -11.88 39.02 -15.51
C LYS A 1015 -13.18 38.24 -15.27
N PRO A 1016 -14.07 38.14 -16.28
CA PRO A 1016 -15.32 37.42 -16.12
C PRO A 1016 -15.11 35.89 -16.08
N PHE A 1017 -15.84 35.22 -15.18
CA PHE A 1017 -15.86 33.75 -15.05
C PHE A 1017 -17.28 33.23 -14.89
N ASP A 1018 -17.49 31.94 -15.16
CA ASP A 1018 -18.81 31.31 -15.07
C ASP A 1018 -18.98 30.55 -13.76
N VAL A 1019 -20.20 30.48 -13.24
CA VAL A 1019 -20.57 29.57 -12.15
C VAL A 1019 -21.68 28.67 -12.66
N VAL A 1020 -21.49 27.35 -12.53
CA VAL A 1020 -22.39 26.33 -13.05
C VAL A 1020 -22.94 25.47 -11.93
N LEU A 1021 -24.25 25.23 -11.95
CA LEU A 1021 -24.92 24.31 -11.04
C LEU A 1021 -25.30 23.02 -11.78
N TYR A 1022 -24.92 21.89 -11.22
CA TYR A 1022 -25.25 20.54 -11.67
C TYR A 1022 -26.19 19.85 -10.68
N VAL A 1023 -27.11 19.05 -11.20
CA VAL A 1023 -27.94 18.13 -10.42
C VAL A 1023 -27.85 16.73 -11.01
N ASN A 1024 -27.40 15.75 -10.21
CA ASN A 1024 -27.06 14.39 -10.66
C ASN A 1024 -26.16 14.37 -11.91
N GLY A 1025 -25.21 15.31 -11.96
CA GLY A 1025 -24.28 15.46 -13.09
C GLY A 1025 -24.85 16.18 -14.31
N THR A 1026 -26.13 16.59 -14.32
CA THR A 1026 -26.73 17.36 -15.42
C THR A 1026 -26.69 18.85 -15.11
N GLU A 1027 -26.21 19.68 -16.04
CA GLU A 1027 -26.18 21.14 -15.89
C GLU A 1027 -27.60 21.71 -15.80
N VAL A 1028 -27.90 22.39 -14.69
CA VAL A 1028 -29.18 23.08 -14.42
C VAL A 1028 -29.12 24.52 -14.89
N GLY A 1029 -27.96 25.16 -14.81
CA GLY A 1029 -27.75 26.50 -15.34
C GLY A 1029 -26.33 27.03 -15.12
N ARG A 1030 -26.02 28.11 -15.84
CA ARG A 1030 -24.74 28.81 -15.86
C ARG A 1030 -24.97 30.31 -15.67
N VAL A 1031 -24.17 30.96 -14.83
CA VAL A 1031 -24.22 32.40 -14.57
C VAL A 1031 -22.81 32.98 -14.68
N THR A 1032 -22.62 33.99 -15.52
CA THR A 1032 -21.34 34.71 -15.64
C THR A 1032 -21.23 35.82 -14.60
N VAL A 1033 -20.14 35.83 -13.84
CA VAL A 1033 -19.76 36.86 -12.87
C VAL A 1033 -18.65 37.70 -13.49
N SER A 1034 -18.80 39.03 -13.50
CA SER A 1034 -17.87 39.91 -14.22
C SER A 1034 -16.60 40.24 -13.43
N GLU A 1035 -16.74 40.60 -12.15
CA GLU A 1035 -15.65 41.01 -11.26
C GLU A 1035 -16.00 40.65 -9.81
N VAL A 1036 -14.98 40.33 -9.00
CA VAL A 1036 -15.15 40.01 -7.56
C VAL A 1036 -14.04 40.64 -6.75
N SER A 1037 -14.38 41.52 -5.82
CA SER A 1037 -13.42 42.15 -4.92
C SER A 1037 -12.83 41.14 -3.91
N GLU A 1038 -11.63 41.42 -3.40
CA GLU A 1038 -11.04 40.65 -2.29
C GLU A 1038 -12.00 40.63 -1.08
N GLY A 1039 -12.23 39.46 -0.50
CA GLY A 1039 -13.11 39.28 0.67
C GLY A 1039 -14.61 39.30 0.38
N ALA A 1040 -15.04 39.46 -0.88
CA ALA A 1040 -16.45 39.55 -1.22
C ALA A 1040 -17.20 38.23 -1.01
N GLU A 1041 -18.45 38.31 -0.54
CA GLU A 1041 -19.39 37.18 -0.40
C GLU A 1041 -20.71 37.51 -1.10
N PHE A 1042 -21.21 36.62 -1.96
CA PHE A 1042 -22.43 36.83 -2.74
C PHE A 1042 -23.12 35.50 -3.07
N SER A 1043 -24.42 35.54 -3.41
CA SER A 1043 -25.18 34.33 -3.79
C SER A 1043 -25.78 34.42 -5.18
N LEU A 1044 -25.69 33.33 -5.95
CA LEU A 1044 -26.22 33.18 -7.30
C LEU A 1044 -27.44 32.23 -7.32
N PRO A 1045 -28.60 32.66 -7.85
CA PRO A 1045 -29.81 31.82 -7.91
C PRO A 1045 -29.90 30.99 -9.20
N PHE A 1046 -30.20 29.70 -9.08
CA PHE A 1046 -30.45 28.76 -10.18
C PHE A 1046 -31.85 28.15 -10.05
N LYS A 1047 -32.58 27.96 -11.16
CA LYS A 1047 -33.95 27.37 -11.14
C LYS A 1047 -33.90 25.89 -11.52
N TRP A 1048 -34.46 25.02 -10.68
CA TRP A 1048 -34.52 23.58 -10.89
C TRP A 1048 -35.93 23.02 -10.65
N THR A 1049 -36.41 22.12 -11.52
CA THR A 1049 -37.69 21.42 -11.37
C THR A 1049 -37.42 19.91 -11.32
N PRO A 1050 -37.52 19.25 -10.15
CA PRO A 1050 -37.21 17.82 -10.06
C PRO A 1050 -38.35 16.96 -10.62
N GLU A 1051 -38.01 15.95 -11.41
CA GLU A 1051 -38.99 15.09 -12.08
C GLU A 1051 -39.42 13.85 -11.28
N LYS A 1052 -38.58 13.37 -10.36
CA LYS A 1052 -38.82 12.15 -9.57
C LYS A 1052 -38.45 12.36 -8.11
N GLU A 1053 -39.05 11.55 -7.24
CA GLU A 1053 -38.66 11.48 -5.83
C GLU A 1053 -37.32 10.75 -5.68
N GLY A 1054 -36.53 11.14 -4.68
CA GLY A 1054 -35.22 10.56 -4.42
C GLY A 1054 -34.21 11.57 -3.91
N ASN A 1055 -33.02 11.09 -3.60
CA ASN A 1055 -31.89 11.95 -3.26
C ASN A 1055 -31.17 12.35 -4.55
N TYR A 1056 -30.91 13.64 -4.68
CA TYR A 1056 -30.23 14.25 -5.80
C TYR A 1056 -28.93 14.88 -5.31
N THR A 1057 -27.85 14.64 -6.04
CA THR A 1057 -26.55 15.27 -5.80
C THR A 1057 -26.54 16.63 -6.47
N ILE A 1058 -26.44 17.70 -5.70
CA ILE A 1058 -26.41 19.09 -6.19
C ILE A 1058 -24.98 19.59 -6.05
N LYS A 1059 -24.34 19.93 -7.17
CA LYS A 1059 -22.94 20.40 -7.22
C LYS A 1059 -22.87 21.77 -7.86
N ALA A 1060 -22.28 22.75 -7.20
CA ALA A 1060 -21.93 24.03 -7.83
C ALA A 1060 -20.44 24.05 -8.13
N VAL A 1061 -20.06 24.66 -9.25
CA VAL A 1061 -18.67 24.80 -9.71
C VAL A 1061 -18.46 26.25 -10.15
N ILE A 1062 -17.48 26.91 -9.55
CA ILE A 1062 -16.97 28.21 -9.96
C ILE A 1062 -15.90 27.99 -11.03
N ASP A 1063 -15.91 28.86 -12.03
CA ASP A 1063 -15.00 28.89 -13.17
C ASP A 1063 -14.68 27.51 -13.77
N PRO A 1064 -15.70 26.76 -14.24
CA PRO A 1064 -15.50 25.40 -14.77
C PRO A 1064 -14.63 25.34 -16.04
N ASP A 1065 -14.40 26.50 -16.68
CA ASP A 1065 -13.53 26.66 -17.86
C ASP A 1065 -12.11 27.14 -17.45
N ASN A 1066 -11.83 27.30 -16.15
CA ASN A 1066 -10.56 27.64 -15.52
C ASN A 1066 -9.88 28.89 -16.13
N ARG A 1067 -10.66 29.95 -16.37
CA ARG A 1067 -10.24 31.24 -16.92
C ARG A 1067 -9.53 32.15 -15.90
N ILE A 1068 -9.76 31.95 -14.61
CA ILE A 1068 -9.15 32.66 -13.48
C ILE A 1068 -8.15 31.72 -12.85
N GLN A 1069 -6.93 32.21 -12.62
CA GLN A 1069 -5.91 31.46 -11.89
C GLN A 1069 -6.01 31.83 -10.41
N GLU A 1070 -6.29 30.83 -9.58
CA GLU A 1070 -6.53 31.00 -8.16
C GLU A 1070 -5.44 30.34 -7.31
N SER A 1071 -5.29 30.78 -6.07
CA SER A 1071 -4.37 30.17 -5.10
C SER A 1071 -4.84 28.79 -4.63
N ASN A 1072 -6.14 28.51 -4.72
CA ASN A 1072 -6.72 27.22 -4.36
C ASN A 1072 -7.94 26.87 -5.21
N GLU A 1073 -7.75 26.27 -6.38
CA GLU A 1073 -8.86 25.83 -7.24
C GLU A 1073 -9.76 24.71 -6.64
N SER A 1074 -9.38 24.11 -5.51
CA SER A 1074 -10.09 22.93 -4.97
C SER A 1074 -11.35 23.27 -4.16
N ASN A 1075 -11.49 24.51 -3.72
CA ASN A 1075 -12.66 25.00 -2.97
C ASN A 1075 -13.69 25.68 -3.90
N ASN A 1076 -13.42 25.72 -5.22
CA ASN A 1076 -14.32 26.22 -6.26
C ASN A 1076 -15.53 25.31 -6.51
N GLU A 1077 -15.60 24.15 -5.87
CA GLU A 1077 -16.77 23.28 -5.95
C GLU A 1077 -17.28 22.83 -4.60
N LEU A 1078 -18.61 22.75 -4.46
CA LEU A 1078 -19.28 22.17 -3.31
C LEU A 1078 -20.37 21.24 -3.79
N THR A 1079 -20.49 20.08 -3.15
CA THR A 1079 -21.54 19.09 -3.42
C THR A 1079 -22.38 18.86 -2.17
N VAL A 1080 -23.70 18.94 -2.31
CA VAL A 1080 -24.67 18.67 -1.23
C VAL A 1080 -25.74 17.70 -1.70
N LEU A 1081 -26.34 16.95 -0.76
CA LEU A 1081 -27.49 16.09 -1.05
C LEU A 1081 -28.80 16.87 -0.91
N GLY A 1082 -29.57 16.93 -1.99
CA GLY A 1082 -30.93 17.44 -2.03
C GLY A 1082 -31.96 16.31 -1.97
N GLU A 1083 -32.85 16.32 -0.99
CA GLU A 1083 -33.96 15.36 -0.90
C GLU A 1083 -35.16 15.86 -1.72
N VAL A 1084 -35.56 15.15 -2.77
CA VAL A 1084 -36.82 15.39 -3.49
C VAL A 1084 -37.89 14.41 -3.01
N VAL A 1085 -39.01 14.93 -2.53
CA VAL A 1085 -40.15 14.12 -2.10
C VAL A 1085 -41.35 14.29 -3.03
N LYS A 1086 -42.10 13.21 -3.27
CA LYS A 1086 -43.34 13.25 -4.06
C LYS A 1086 -44.36 14.09 -3.31
N GLY A 1087 -44.97 15.03 -4.03
CA GLY A 1087 -46.09 15.81 -3.51
C GLY A 1087 -47.29 14.91 -3.25
N GLY A 1088 -47.31 14.24 -2.09
CA GLY A 1088 -48.56 13.78 -1.49
C GLY A 1088 -49.47 14.99 -1.31
N THR A 1089 -50.75 14.83 -1.62
CA THR A 1089 -51.78 15.84 -1.41
C THR A 1089 -51.69 16.44 -0.01
N VAL A 1090 -50.98 17.56 0.11
CA VAL A 1090 -51.11 18.43 1.26
C VAL A 1090 -52.36 19.26 1.02
N SER A 1091 -53.50 18.61 1.32
CA SER A 1091 -54.58 19.27 2.04
C SER A 1091 -53.93 20.25 3.03
N ALA A 1092 -54.31 21.52 2.93
CA ALA A 1092 -53.75 22.68 3.65
C ALA A 1092 -53.97 22.64 5.18
N SER A 1093 -53.76 21.49 5.81
CA SER A 1093 -54.08 21.22 7.20
C SER A 1093 -52.84 20.82 8.02
N GLY A 1094 -51.84 20.11 7.47
CA GLY A 1094 -50.71 19.61 8.28
C GLY A 1094 -49.71 20.68 8.77
N LEU A 1095 -49.20 21.54 7.88
CA LEU A 1095 -48.28 22.61 8.27
C LEU A 1095 -49.01 23.72 9.06
N VAL A 1096 -50.27 23.99 8.70
CA VAL A 1096 -51.14 24.93 9.41
C VAL A 1096 -51.45 24.41 10.83
N LEU A 1097 -51.81 23.14 11.04
CA LEU A 1097 -52.04 22.58 12.38
C LEU A 1097 -50.77 22.52 13.24
N THR A 1098 -49.60 22.29 12.65
CA THR A 1098 -48.33 22.22 13.39
C THR A 1098 -47.85 23.62 13.80
N LEU A 1099 -47.93 24.60 12.90
CA LEU A 1099 -47.60 26.00 13.20
C LEU A 1099 -48.65 26.66 14.10
N MET A 1100 -49.95 26.36 13.90
CA MET A 1100 -51.00 26.75 14.84
C MET A 1100 -50.70 26.23 16.23
N ARG A 1101 -50.28 24.96 16.39
CA ARG A 1101 -49.92 24.41 17.71
C ARG A 1101 -48.75 25.15 18.34
N VAL A 1102 -47.70 25.47 17.58
CA VAL A 1102 -46.50 26.13 18.10
C VAL A 1102 -46.77 27.59 18.43
N ASP A 1103 -47.42 28.35 17.54
CA ASP A 1103 -47.81 29.74 17.77
C ASP A 1103 -48.85 29.84 18.91
N TYR A 1104 -49.79 28.89 18.98
CA TYR A 1104 -50.72 28.77 20.11
C TYR A 1104 -49.99 28.46 21.42
N LEU A 1105 -48.95 27.61 21.39
CA LEU A 1105 -48.14 27.29 22.57
C LEU A 1105 -47.40 28.53 23.08
N TYR A 1106 -46.74 29.29 22.20
CA TYR A 1106 -46.03 30.52 22.59
C TYR A 1106 -47.00 31.65 22.98
N TYR A 1107 -48.15 31.76 22.33
CA TYR A 1107 -49.23 32.65 22.75
C TYR A 1107 -49.74 32.29 24.15
N LEU A 1108 -50.00 31.00 24.43
CA LEU A 1108 -50.42 30.52 25.74
C LEU A 1108 -49.34 30.75 26.80
N TYR A 1109 -48.08 30.48 26.48
CA TYR A 1109 -46.99 30.73 27.41
C TYR A 1109 -46.83 32.21 27.70
N TYR A 1110 -46.89 33.08 26.70
CA TYR A 1110 -46.85 34.52 26.92
C TYR A 1110 -48.03 35.01 27.77
N THR A 1111 -49.26 34.62 27.42
CA THR A 1111 -50.47 35.06 28.14
C THR A 1111 -50.59 34.47 29.54
N ARG A 1112 -50.06 33.27 29.80
CA ARG A 1112 -49.97 32.72 31.16
C ARG A 1112 -48.87 33.43 31.95
N ASN A 1113 -47.70 33.60 31.35
CA ASN A 1113 -46.55 34.19 32.01
C ASN A 1113 -46.75 35.68 32.29
N ILE A 1114 -47.58 36.41 31.53
CA ILE A 1114 -47.82 37.83 31.86
C ILE A 1114 -48.55 37.94 33.20
N GLN A 1115 -49.47 37.01 33.51
CA GLN A 1115 -50.12 36.97 34.82
C GLN A 1115 -49.14 36.57 35.92
N THR A 1116 -48.24 35.62 35.64
CA THR A 1116 -47.16 35.23 36.56
C THR A 1116 -46.22 36.41 36.82
N PHE A 1117 -45.80 37.12 35.78
CA PHE A 1117 -44.97 38.31 35.88
C PHE A 1117 -45.66 39.38 36.72
N GLU A 1118 -46.92 39.73 36.42
CA GLU A 1118 -47.63 40.76 37.20
C GLU A 1118 -47.76 40.35 38.68
N LYS A 1119 -48.04 39.07 38.96
CA LYS A 1119 -48.08 38.56 40.34
C LYS A 1119 -46.72 38.68 41.03
N LEU A 1120 -45.65 38.16 40.41
CA LEU A 1120 -44.30 38.20 40.95
C LEU A 1120 -43.77 39.62 41.07
N TYR A 1121 -44.14 40.51 40.15
CA TYR A 1121 -43.75 41.91 40.20
C TYR A 1121 -44.39 42.59 41.41
N GLN A 1122 -45.69 42.35 41.67
CA GLN A 1122 -46.35 42.85 42.88
C GLN A 1122 -45.78 42.25 44.17
N GLU A 1123 -45.38 40.97 44.15
CA GLU A 1123 -44.68 40.33 45.27
C GLU A 1123 -43.29 40.93 45.48
N ALA A 1124 -42.52 41.17 44.41
CA ALA A 1124 -41.20 41.78 44.43
C ALA A 1124 -41.24 43.23 44.94
N VAL A 1125 -42.26 43.99 44.53
CA VAL A 1125 -42.52 45.33 45.07
C VAL A 1125 -42.82 45.27 46.57
N LYS A 1126 -43.63 44.31 47.03
CA LYS A 1126 -43.91 44.10 48.47
C LYS A 1126 -42.69 43.63 49.26
N ALA A 1127 -41.80 42.87 48.64
CA ALA A 1127 -40.57 42.38 49.22
C ALA A 1127 -39.43 43.43 49.22
N ASN A 1128 -39.68 44.68 48.78
CA ASN A 1128 -38.69 45.74 48.67
C ASN A 1128 -37.48 45.37 47.77
N VAL A 1129 -37.72 44.58 46.71
CA VAL A 1129 -36.69 44.29 45.69
C VAL A 1129 -36.16 45.60 45.09
N SER A 1130 -34.86 45.65 44.80
CA SER A 1130 -34.19 46.88 44.37
C SER A 1130 -34.86 47.50 43.13
N ASN A 1131 -35.01 48.83 43.12
CA ASN A 1131 -35.67 49.54 42.02
C ASN A 1131 -34.94 49.30 40.68
N ALA A 1132 -33.62 49.10 40.70
CA ALA A 1132 -32.87 48.77 39.49
C ALA A 1132 -33.28 47.40 38.91
N THR A 1133 -33.43 46.38 39.76
CA THR A 1133 -33.86 45.03 39.36
C THR A 1133 -35.31 45.03 38.86
N LEU A 1134 -36.20 45.78 39.53
CA LEU A 1134 -37.58 45.96 39.08
C LEU A 1134 -37.65 46.66 37.71
N GLN A 1135 -36.80 47.67 37.47
CA GLN A 1135 -36.71 48.36 36.18
C GLN A 1135 -36.15 47.47 35.08
N GLU A 1136 -35.18 46.61 35.39
CA GLU A 1136 -34.62 45.65 34.44
C GLU A 1136 -35.66 44.59 34.04
N ALA A 1137 -36.40 44.05 35.01
CA ALA A 1137 -37.51 43.14 34.75
C ALA A 1137 -38.60 43.82 33.89
N LEU A 1138 -38.96 45.07 34.20
CA LEU A 1138 -39.91 45.86 33.40
C LEU A 1138 -39.42 46.08 31.97
N LYS A 1139 -38.15 46.37 31.76
CA LYS A 1139 -37.58 46.57 30.42
C LYS A 1139 -37.74 45.32 29.55
N HIS A 1140 -37.49 44.15 30.11
CA HIS A 1140 -37.71 42.88 29.39
C HIS A 1140 -39.20 42.63 29.14
N LYS A 1141 -40.09 42.97 30.09
CA LYS A 1141 -41.53 42.89 29.90
C LYS A 1141 -42.04 43.85 28.81
N GLU A 1142 -41.54 45.08 28.74
CA GLU A 1142 -41.88 46.05 27.68
C GLU A 1142 -41.41 45.57 26.31
N LEU A 1143 -40.21 45.00 26.24
CA LEU A 1143 -39.70 44.43 24.99
C LEU A 1143 -40.54 43.21 24.56
N ALA A 1144 -40.98 42.41 25.53
CA ALA A 1144 -41.89 41.30 25.31
C ALA A 1144 -43.24 41.78 24.75
N GLU A 1145 -43.83 42.83 25.33
CA GLU A 1145 -45.06 43.47 24.83
C GLU A 1145 -44.88 44.08 23.44
N LYS A 1146 -43.73 44.68 23.17
CA LYS A 1146 -43.41 45.21 21.84
C LYS A 1146 -43.44 44.09 20.81
N TYR A 1147 -42.75 42.98 21.04
CA TYR A 1147 -42.78 41.84 20.11
C TYR A 1147 -44.17 41.22 20.00
N TYR A 1148 -44.92 41.12 21.09
CA TYR A 1148 -46.30 40.64 21.06
C TYR A 1148 -47.23 41.57 20.26
N LYS A 1149 -47.01 42.88 20.32
CA LYS A 1149 -47.73 43.88 19.52
C LYS A 1149 -47.33 43.83 18.05
N GLU A 1150 -46.06 43.59 17.73
CA GLU A 1150 -45.61 43.31 16.36
C GLU A 1150 -46.29 42.06 15.80
N ALA A 1151 -46.44 41.00 16.60
CA ALA A 1151 -47.22 39.83 16.22
C ALA A 1151 -48.70 40.21 15.94
N SER A 1152 -49.30 41.03 16.81
CA SER A 1152 -50.69 41.49 16.66
C SER A 1152 -50.95 42.35 15.41
N LYS A 1153 -49.90 42.90 14.75
CA LYS A 1153 -50.07 43.65 13.48
C LYS A 1153 -50.57 42.78 12.34
N TYR A 1154 -50.36 41.47 12.41
CA TYR A 1154 -50.88 40.52 11.43
C TYR A 1154 -52.35 40.14 11.71
N GLY A 1155 -53.02 40.82 12.64
CA GLY A 1155 -54.40 40.61 13.07
C GLY A 1155 -54.48 40.01 14.49
N PRO A 1156 -55.69 39.82 15.04
CA PRO A 1156 -55.85 39.21 16.36
C PRO A 1156 -55.15 37.85 16.40
N ILE A 1157 -54.24 37.65 17.37
CA ILE A 1157 -53.26 36.56 17.34
C ILE A 1157 -53.94 35.18 17.27
N LEU A 1158 -54.97 34.93 18.11
CA LEU A 1158 -55.70 33.66 18.09
C LEU A 1158 -56.43 33.42 16.77
N SER A 1159 -57.00 34.46 16.17
CA SER A 1159 -57.70 34.38 14.89
C SER A 1159 -56.75 34.18 13.70
N ASN A 1160 -55.47 34.54 13.87
CA ASN A 1160 -54.42 34.41 12.85
C ASN A 1160 -53.36 33.37 13.21
N ILE A 1161 -53.60 32.49 14.18
CA ILE A 1161 -52.56 31.65 14.79
C ILE A 1161 -51.89 30.65 13.83
N GLY A 1162 -52.46 30.42 12.64
CA GLY A 1162 -51.82 29.66 11.56
C GLY A 1162 -50.86 30.48 10.69
N ASN A 1163 -50.71 31.79 10.93
CA ASN A 1163 -49.83 32.66 10.17
C ASN A 1163 -48.39 32.53 10.66
N ILE A 1164 -47.57 31.85 9.87
CA ILE A 1164 -46.16 31.56 10.16
C ILE A 1164 -45.31 32.80 10.52
N ARG A 1165 -45.74 34.01 10.11
CA ARG A 1165 -45.02 35.25 10.44
C ARG A 1165 -45.17 35.65 11.91
N LEU A 1166 -46.14 35.10 12.65
CA LEU A 1166 -46.33 35.35 14.08
C LEU A 1166 -45.24 34.68 14.92
N TYR A 1167 -44.80 33.48 14.54
CA TYR A 1167 -43.84 32.66 15.27
C TYR A 1167 -42.61 33.38 15.81
N PRO A 1168 -41.78 34.07 14.99
CA PRO A 1168 -40.58 34.72 15.50
C PRO A 1168 -40.90 35.81 16.54
N TYR A 1169 -42.01 36.51 16.39
CA TYR A 1169 -42.43 37.55 17.31
C TYR A 1169 -43.02 36.98 18.60
N LEU A 1170 -43.89 35.97 18.53
CA LEU A 1170 -44.46 35.30 19.71
C LEU A 1170 -43.39 34.57 20.53
N ARG A 1171 -42.44 33.89 19.87
CA ARG A 1171 -41.32 33.23 20.55
C ARG A 1171 -40.41 34.24 21.24
N ARG A 1172 -40.10 35.38 20.60
CA ARG A 1172 -39.30 36.46 21.22
C ARG A 1172 -40.06 37.12 22.36
N ALA A 1173 -41.36 37.38 22.20
CA ALA A 1173 -42.21 37.91 23.26
C ALA A 1173 -42.19 36.99 24.49
N TYR A 1174 -42.42 35.69 24.31
CA TYR A 1174 -42.30 34.72 25.40
C TYR A 1174 -40.89 34.70 26.01
N SER A 1175 -39.85 34.65 25.19
CA SER A 1175 -38.46 34.59 25.67
C SER A 1175 -38.10 35.79 26.55
N GLU A 1176 -38.46 37.00 26.13
CA GLU A 1176 -38.19 38.22 26.91
C GLU A 1176 -39.04 38.27 28.18
N LEU A 1177 -40.31 37.83 28.11
CA LEU A 1177 -41.16 37.76 29.30
C LEU A 1177 -40.68 36.71 30.31
N LYS A 1178 -40.14 35.58 29.84
CA LYS A 1178 -39.54 34.56 30.72
C LYS A 1178 -38.31 35.10 31.43
N LYS A 1179 -37.43 35.84 30.74
CA LYS A 1179 -36.29 36.53 31.38
C LYS A 1179 -36.76 37.51 32.45
N ALA A 1180 -37.81 38.28 32.15
CA ALA A 1180 -38.39 39.22 33.11
C ALA A 1180 -38.88 38.51 34.39
N ILE A 1181 -39.52 37.34 34.24
CA ILE A 1181 -39.94 36.49 35.35
C ILE A 1181 -38.75 35.92 36.11
N GLU A 1182 -37.76 35.34 35.41
CA GLU A 1182 -36.57 34.76 36.05
C GLU A 1182 -35.79 35.80 36.87
N ILE A 1183 -35.73 37.06 36.41
CA ILE A 1183 -35.15 38.17 37.18
C ILE A 1183 -35.92 38.40 38.48
N LEU A 1184 -37.26 38.40 38.43
CA LEU A 1184 -38.10 38.60 39.61
C LEU A 1184 -38.10 37.40 40.56
N GLU A 1185 -38.14 36.17 40.04
CA GLU A 1185 -38.06 34.95 40.84
C GLU A 1185 -36.74 34.89 41.59
N LYS A 1186 -35.61 35.10 40.91
CA LYS A 1186 -34.29 35.17 41.57
C LYS A 1186 -34.20 36.28 42.61
N ALA A 1187 -34.82 37.43 42.33
CA ALA A 1187 -34.81 38.55 43.26
C ALA A 1187 -35.75 38.35 44.46
N LEU A 1188 -36.75 37.48 44.34
CA LEU A 1188 -37.66 37.11 45.43
C LEU A 1188 -37.14 35.92 46.26
N GLU A 1189 -36.26 35.10 45.70
CA GLU A 1189 -35.53 34.04 46.40
C GLU A 1189 -34.34 34.58 47.21
N ALA A 1190 -33.80 35.74 46.82
CA ALA A 1190 -32.70 36.45 47.50
C ALA A 1190 -33.22 37.39 48.58
#